data_AF-A0A8T1WQV8-F1
#
_entry.id   AF-A0A8T1WQV8-F1
#
_cell.length_a   1.000
_cell.length_b   1.000
_cell.length_c   1.000
_cell.angle_alpha   90.00
_cell.angle_beta   90.00
_cell.angle_gamma   90.00
#
_symmetry.space_group_name_H-M   'P 1'
#
loop_
_entity.id
_entity.type
_entity.pdbx_description
1 polymer ?
#
loop_
_entity_poly.entity_id
_entity_poly.type
_entity_poly.pdbx_seq_one_letter_code
_entity_poly.pdbx_strand_id
1 'polypeptide(L)'
;MEISLRCTWMLLSVLCGWILQTNGNSVQVDLRSASALQVNQVLRHLYAKGEMVELRRMAEQVVQENNTKILSDSTYPSVFEYLGVAQYTLGDLKEATKTFERAVKMNADDAECWVFLGSCYLFQLKLPEAVAALEVGVLQKGSTKDMYALFKARSWMADWKDREHTLEQVQVQFEKSLQSGRGPAFNEFDFAELPSRMVKQLVQRGYGSNGQEKEQLCCDQNTDLRLKAPELRIGFVSSDFGVHPVSTLLRGILDLLSGAKHQTKVFCFSLSGAGSWWKRNISRTVDYMVSLTGKNTLDAAKIIQAHDIHVLVDLNGHTLHSGIDIFSHRPAPVQMAYLGYPMTIGNPGIDFFISDSISSPAETSQESFTEKLLLLPTHYIVNDHIQMLGHTLQGSRPSLSGIAGREKSTFVFATFSNWQKMDPATFSAWMEILARVPSSVMWFLEYTGHDGAKKNLRAEANARGIDGTKRLIFSELDPWIDHTYRKRAADLVLDTPLKNGHTTVLDAIFAGVPVVTLEGSRMSNRAGSSALHSLGLHDLTVNSLKEYVEVAVYLATHTRVLHKLRQRVEHNRLQYPLFDTTKYTAKFEEAIKVAWQVKKSRLQSGGAAQEMHIFPSIVSSAVIPRRIPVLSAKEDNHVEDEYETRIQKALAAHEPIRLHIGGHIVNRDWWIVDANDNDGVDFVMKIDNLYAFPDNSVNVIYSSHVLEHCSHGVGSELQMTLREWHRVLHPDGKLLVSVPNLFALATLFVNESIPHQHRVWIMNVIYGGQVDVYDMHKVGFDEAILAAYLEQAGFCNFTRYDDFRLFQDSSVLVVHHLPISINVMAHKCITT
;
A
#
# COMPACT_ATOMS: atom_id res chain seq x y z
N MET A 1 -42.26 27.39 -20.14
CA MET A 1 -41.17 26.43 -19.88
C MET A 1 -41.26 25.74 -18.51
N GLU A 2 -42.24 26.07 -17.65
CA GLU A 2 -42.44 25.41 -16.34
C GLU A 2 -43.53 24.32 -16.30
N ILE A 3 -44.26 24.09 -17.40
CA ILE A 3 -45.34 23.09 -17.44
C ILE A 3 -44.83 21.72 -17.95
N SER A 4 -43.69 21.67 -18.64
CA SER A 4 -43.10 20.44 -19.17
C SER A 4 -42.33 19.60 -18.14
N LEU A 5 -41.90 20.21 -17.02
CA LEU A 5 -41.15 19.50 -15.96
C LEU A 5 -42.08 18.84 -14.94
N ARG A 6 -43.31 19.34 -14.74
CA ARG A 6 -44.27 18.70 -13.82
C ARG A 6 -44.93 17.44 -14.38
N CYS A 7 -45.10 17.34 -15.71
CA CYS A 7 -45.70 16.15 -16.34
C CYS A 7 -44.75 14.93 -16.34
N THR A 8 -43.44 15.13 -16.43
CA THR A 8 -42.47 14.01 -16.38
C THR A 8 -42.35 13.42 -14.97
N TRP A 9 -42.47 14.25 -13.93
CA TRP A 9 -42.49 13.80 -12.54
C TRP A 9 -43.80 13.10 -12.15
N MET A 10 -44.95 13.55 -12.69
CA MET A 10 -46.23 12.86 -12.45
C MET A 10 -46.31 11.49 -13.17
N LEU A 11 -45.76 11.35 -14.38
CA LEU A 11 -45.76 10.07 -15.10
C LEU A 11 -44.83 9.02 -14.46
N LEU A 12 -43.71 9.44 -13.84
CA LEU A 12 -42.86 8.55 -13.04
C LEU A 12 -43.51 8.15 -11.70
N SER A 13 -44.26 9.04 -11.06
CA SER A 13 -45.00 8.72 -9.81
C SER A 13 -46.19 7.76 -10.01
N VAL A 14 -46.74 7.66 -11.23
CA VAL A 14 -47.88 6.80 -11.54
C VAL A 14 -47.45 5.41 -12.01
N LEU A 15 -46.20 5.24 -12.48
CA LEU A 15 -45.59 3.93 -12.77
C LEU A 15 -44.85 3.32 -11.56
N CYS A 16 -44.51 4.13 -10.55
CA CYS A 16 -43.93 3.69 -9.27
C CYS A 16 -44.95 3.85 -8.13
N GLY A 17 -45.91 2.93 -8.07
CA GLY A 17 -46.88 2.86 -6.98
C GLY A 17 -46.23 2.47 -5.65
N TRP A 18 -46.01 3.48 -4.79
CA TRP A 18 -45.90 3.43 -3.33
C TRP A 18 -44.77 2.55 -2.72
N ILE A 19 -43.65 3.21 -2.38
CA ILE A 19 -42.96 3.29 -1.06
C ILE A 19 -41.60 3.96 -1.34
N LEU A 20 -41.56 5.29 -1.26
CA LEU A 20 -40.32 6.06 -1.10
C LEU A 20 -40.68 7.27 -0.22
N GLN A 21 -40.82 7.06 1.09
CA GLN A 21 -40.73 8.18 2.02
C GLN A 21 -39.25 8.55 2.14
N THR A 22 -38.81 9.52 1.35
CA THR A 22 -37.48 10.13 1.49
C THR A 22 -37.50 11.12 2.65
N ASN A 23 -37.35 10.63 3.88
CA ASN A 23 -36.92 11.46 5.01
C ASN A 23 -35.44 11.18 5.27
N GLY A 24 -34.55 11.98 4.69
CA GLY A 24 -33.11 12.01 4.98
C GLY A 24 -32.35 10.71 4.64
N ASN A 25 -31.67 10.69 3.48
CA ASN A 25 -30.57 9.78 3.07
C ASN A 25 -30.68 8.25 3.32
N SER A 26 -31.81 7.72 3.77
CA SER A 26 -31.99 6.28 4.02
C SER A 26 -33.29 5.77 3.37
N VAL A 27 -33.20 4.65 2.65
CA VAL A 27 -34.35 3.97 2.04
C VAL A 27 -34.85 2.94 3.05
N GLN A 28 -36.03 3.16 3.62
CA GLN A 28 -36.69 2.15 4.47
C GLN A 28 -37.74 1.39 3.65
N VAL A 29 -37.56 0.07 3.55
CA VAL A 29 -38.54 -0.87 2.99
C VAL A 29 -39.13 -1.67 4.14
N ASP A 30 -40.46 -1.72 4.26
CA ASP A 30 -41.13 -2.64 5.17
C ASP A 30 -41.10 -4.06 4.58
N LEU A 31 -40.07 -4.82 4.94
CA LEU A 31 -39.80 -6.16 4.41
C LEU A 31 -40.86 -7.21 4.76
N ARG A 32 -41.75 -6.94 5.74
CA ARG A 32 -42.86 -7.85 6.09
C ARG A 32 -44.00 -7.81 5.09
N SER A 33 -44.17 -6.69 4.38
CA SER A 33 -45.25 -6.46 3.43
C SER A 33 -44.77 -6.33 1.98
N ALA A 34 -43.46 -6.15 1.78
CA ALA A 34 -42.85 -5.97 0.46
C ALA A 34 -42.93 -7.23 -0.43
N SER A 35 -43.18 -7.01 -1.71
CA SER A 35 -43.06 -8.02 -2.77
C SER A 35 -41.59 -8.20 -3.19
N ALA A 36 -41.28 -9.34 -3.82
CA ALA A 36 -39.94 -9.61 -4.38
C ALA A 36 -39.50 -8.52 -5.38
N LEU A 37 -40.44 -7.99 -6.18
CA LEU A 37 -40.17 -6.88 -7.12
C LEU A 37 -39.74 -5.60 -6.38
N GLN A 38 -40.44 -5.21 -5.31
CA GLN A 38 -40.11 -3.99 -4.56
C GLN A 38 -38.73 -4.08 -3.92
N VAL A 39 -38.41 -5.23 -3.31
CA VAL A 39 -37.07 -5.47 -2.75
C VAL A 39 -36.01 -5.43 -3.86
N ASN A 40 -36.24 -6.10 -4.98
CA ASN A 40 -35.31 -6.11 -6.10
C ASN A 40 -35.07 -4.71 -6.68
N GLN A 41 -36.11 -3.87 -6.81
CA GLN A 41 -35.98 -2.49 -7.30
C GLN A 41 -35.05 -1.66 -6.42
N VAL A 42 -35.15 -1.79 -5.10
CA VAL A 42 -34.30 -1.07 -4.16
C VAL A 42 -32.86 -1.57 -4.23
N LEU A 43 -32.63 -2.88 -4.17
CA LEU A 43 -31.29 -3.45 -4.28
C LEU A 43 -30.62 -3.10 -5.61
N ARG A 44 -31.36 -3.19 -6.73
CA ARG A 44 -30.88 -2.82 -8.05
C ARG A 44 -30.52 -1.34 -8.14
N HIS A 45 -31.29 -0.46 -7.51
CA HIS A 45 -31.02 0.98 -7.49
C HIS A 45 -29.73 1.30 -6.73
N LEU A 46 -29.53 0.71 -5.55
CA LEU A 46 -28.29 0.86 -4.76
C LEU A 46 -27.09 0.30 -5.53
N TYR A 47 -27.25 -0.86 -6.15
CA TYR A 47 -26.23 -1.48 -6.99
C TYR A 47 -25.85 -0.57 -8.16
N ALA A 48 -26.83 -0.04 -8.89
CA ALA A 48 -26.61 0.87 -10.02
C ALA A 48 -25.94 2.19 -9.61
N LYS A 49 -26.15 2.64 -8.36
CA LYS A 49 -25.49 3.81 -7.79
C LYS A 49 -24.09 3.54 -7.22
N GLY A 50 -23.68 2.28 -7.08
CA GLY A 50 -22.43 1.94 -6.41
C GLY A 50 -22.46 2.06 -4.88
N GLU A 51 -23.64 2.17 -4.25
CA GLU A 51 -23.80 2.32 -2.79
C GLU A 51 -23.63 0.96 -2.07
N MET A 52 -22.45 0.35 -2.17
CA MET A 52 -22.22 -1.06 -1.78
C MET A 52 -22.39 -1.33 -0.28
N VAL A 53 -22.07 -0.37 0.59
CA VAL A 53 -22.27 -0.50 2.05
C VAL A 53 -23.76 -0.64 2.38
N GLU A 54 -24.57 0.22 1.77
CA GLU A 54 -26.01 0.26 2.00
C GLU A 54 -26.71 -0.90 1.29
N LEU A 55 -26.23 -1.31 0.11
CA LEU A 55 -26.63 -2.54 -0.57
C LEU A 55 -26.41 -3.77 0.31
N ARG A 56 -25.20 -3.91 0.90
CA ARG A 56 -24.88 -4.99 1.84
C ARG A 56 -25.87 -4.99 3.01
N ARG A 57 -26.03 -3.84 3.68
CA ARG A 57 -26.91 -3.70 4.85
C ARG A 57 -28.34 -4.15 4.55
N MET A 58 -28.93 -3.67 3.45
CA MET A 58 -30.29 -4.04 3.07
C MET A 58 -30.40 -5.51 2.67
N ALA A 59 -29.46 -6.03 1.88
CA ALA A 59 -29.51 -7.44 1.45
C ALA A 59 -29.32 -8.40 2.64
N GLU A 60 -28.44 -8.08 3.60
CA GLU A 60 -28.29 -8.84 4.86
C GLU A 60 -29.59 -8.85 5.67
N GLN A 61 -30.27 -7.71 5.77
CA GLN A 61 -31.56 -7.60 6.46
C GLN A 61 -32.62 -8.52 5.82
N VAL A 62 -32.72 -8.52 4.49
CA VAL A 62 -33.67 -9.39 3.75
C VAL A 62 -33.35 -10.88 3.98
N VAL A 63 -32.06 -11.25 3.98
CA VAL A 63 -31.63 -12.63 4.26
C VAL A 63 -31.95 -13.03 5.70
N GLN A 64 -31.76 -12.13 6.66
CA GLN A 64 -32.02 -12.38 8.09
C GLN A 64 -33.52 -12.59 8.39
N GLU A 65 -34.40 -11.88 7.69
CA GLU A 65 -35.85 -12.07 7.81
C GLU A 65 -36.33 -13.41 7.22
N ASN A 66 -35.48 -14.09 6.43
CA ASN A 66 -35.70 -15.44 5.92
C ASN A 66 -37.04 -15.64 5.20
N ASN A 67 -37.50 -14.62 4.48
CA ASN A 67 -38.73 -14.69 3.69
C ASN A 67 -38.53 -15.53 2.44
N THR A 68 -38.97 -16.79 2.49
CA THR A 68 -38.75 -17.77 1.41
C THR A 68 -39.32 -17.32 0.08
N LYS A 69 -40.44 -16.58 0.06
CA LYS A 69 -41.04 -16.07 -1.19
C LYS A 69 -40.12 -15.09 -1.91
N ILE A 70 -39.35 -14.29 -1.18
CA ILE A 70 -38.41 -13.32 -1.74
C ILE A 70 -37.09 -14.01 -2.09
N LEU A 71 -36.60 -14.88 -1.21
CA LEU A 71 -35.29 -15.52 -1.36
C LEU A 71 -35.26 -16.60 -2.45
N SER A 72 -36.38 -17.27 -2.74
CA SER A 72 -36.46 -18.31 -3.78
C SER A 72 -37.07 -17.82 -5.10
N ASP A 73 -37.36 -16.52 -5.23
CA ASP A 73 -37.87 -15.96 -6.48
C ASP A 73 -36.75 -15.87 -7.52
N SER A 74 -36.90 -16.58 -8.63
CA SER A 74 -35.95 -16.60 -9.75
C SER A 74 -36.31 -15.63 -10.89
N THR A 75 -37.36 -14.84 -10.74
CA THR A 75 -37.80 -13.84 -11.73
C THR A 75 -36.82 -12.67 -11.84
N TYR A 76 -36.08 -12.41 -10.78
CA TYR A 76 -35.12 -11.31 -10.68
C TYR A 76 -33.76 -11.80 -10.17
N PRO A 77 -32.67 -11.02 -10.34
CA PRO A 77 -31.42 -11.26 -9.64
C PRO A 77 -31.64 -11.53 -8.15
N SER A 78 -31.05 -12.61 -7.65
CA SER A 78 -31.34 -13.06 -6.30
C SER A 78 -30.80 -12.08 -5.26
N VAL A 79 -31.40 -12.03 -4.07
CA VAL A 79 -30.86 -11.23 -2.96
C VAL A 79 -29.42 -11.67 -2.61
N PHE A 80 -29.12 -12.96 -2.76
CA PHE A 80 -27.77 -13.49 -2.54
C PHE A 80 -26.77 -12.98 -3.59
N GLU A 81 -27.19 -12.77 -4.84
CA GLU A 81 -26.35 -12.16 -5.86
C GLU A 81 -25.95 -10.73 -5.44
N TYR A 82 -26.92 -9.87 -5.09
CA TYR A 82 -26.64 -8.51 -4.62
C TYR A 82 -25.78 -8.48 -3.37
N LEU A 83 -26.08 -9.34 -2.39
CA LEU A 83 -25.31 -9.43 -1.16
C LEU A 83 -23.87 -9.86 -1.45
N GLY A 84 -23.69 -10.90 -2.27
CA GLY A 84 -22.39 -11.43 -2.63
C GLY A 84 -21.56 -10.41 -3.38
N VAL A 85 -22.16 -9.68 -4.33
CA VAL A 85 -21.50 -8.61 -5.08
C VAL A 85 -21.09 -7.47 -4.15
N ALA A 86 -21.97 -7.04 -3.24
CA ALA A 86 -21.64 -6.01 -2.25
C ALA A 86 -20.46 -6.44 -1.35
N GLN A 87 -20.50 -7.67 -0.83
CA GLN A 87 -19.42 -8.24 -0.01
C GLN A 87 -18.11 -8.31 -0.80
N TYR A 88 -18.15 -8.80 -2.04
CA TYR A 88 -17.01 -8.90 -2.93
C TYR A 88 -16.38 -7.53 -3.21
N THR A 89 -17.19 -6.53 -3.59
CA THR A 89 -16.72 -5.16 -3.87
C THR A 89 -16.17 -4.47 -2.61
N LEU A 90 -16.73 -4.75 -1.44
CA LEU A 90 -16.21 -4.27 -0.15
C LEU A 90 -14.96 -5.04 0.33
N GLY A 91 -14.50 -6.05 -0.43
CA GLY A 91 -13.31 -6.82 -0.11
C GLY A 91 -13.52 -7.98 0.88
N ASP A 92 -14.77 -8.25 1.29
CA ASP A 92 -15.13 -9.33 2.20
C ASP A 92 -15.25 -10.67 1.45
N LEU A 93 -14.13 -11.11 0.85
CA LEU A 93 -14.09 -12.26 -0.06
C LEU A 93 -14.56 -13.57 0.57
N LYS A 94 -14.33 -13.76 1.89
CA LYS A 94 -14.73 -14.97 2.60
C LYS A 94 -16.25 -15.06 2.74
N GLU A 95 -16.90 -13.96 3.13
CA GLU A 95 -18.36 -13.92 3.22
C GLU A 95 -18.99 -13.95 1.83
N ALA A 96 -18.41 -13.23 0.86
CA ALA A 96 -18.84 -13.29 -0.54
C ALA A 96 -18.85 -14.73 -1.08
N THR A 97 -17.79 -15.51 -0.85
CA THR A 97 -17.75 -16.94 -1.25
C THR A 97 -18.88 -17.74 -0.64
N LYS A 98 -19.13 -17.64 0.68
CA LYS A 98 -20.22 -18.38 1.33
C LYS A 98 -21.58 -17.98 0.74
N THR A 99 -21.77 -16.70 0.48
CA THR A 99 -22.99 -16.16 -0.13
C THR A 99 -23.19 -16.72 -1.54
N PHE A 100 -22.17 -16.70 -2.40
CA PHE A 100 -22.27 -17.24 -3.75
C PHE A 100 -22.38 -18.76 -3.80
N GLU A 101 -21.73 -19.50 -2.89
CA GLU A 101 -21.94 -20.94 -2.73
C GLU A 101 -23.41 -21.27 -2.41
N ARG A 102 -24.06 -20.43 -1.60
CA ARG A 102 -25.49 -20.56 -1.33
C ARG A 102 -26.34 -20.17 -2.53
N ALA A 103 -25.98 -19.10 -3.24
CA ALA A 103 -26.69 -18.64 -4.43
C ALA A 103 -26.75 -19.73 -5.51
N VAL A 104 -25.61 -20.34 -5.87
CA VAL A 104 -25.56 -21.39 -6.91
C VAL A 104 -26.24 -22.70 -6.47
N LYS A 105 -26.33 -22.98 -5.16
CA LYS A 105 -27.12 -24.11 -4.64
C LYS A 105 -28.63 -23.87 -4.78
N MET A 106 -29.06 -22.61 -4.70
CA MET A 106 -30.47 -22.23 -4.83
C MET A 106 -30.90 -22.12 -6.29
N ASN A 107 -30.01 -21.60 -7.15
CA ASN A 107 -30.22 -21.53 -8.58
C ASN A 107 -28.94 -21.94 -9.33
N ALA A 108 -28.88 -23.21 -9.74
CA ALA A 108 -27.71 -23.75 -10.43
C ALA A 108 -27.55 -23.22 -11.87
N ASP A 109 -28.58 -22.58 -12.44
CA ASP A 109 -28.56 -22.02 -13.80
C ASP A 109 -28.11 -20.56 -13.85
N ASP A 110 -27.85 -19.93 -12.69
CA ASP A 110 -27.37 -18.56 -12.60
C ASP A 110 -25.87 -18.44 -12.96
N ALA A 111 -25.61 -18.08 -14.22
CA ALA A 111 -24.26 -17.95 -14.75
C ALA A 111 -23.42 -16.88 -14.03
N GLU A 112 -24.03 -15.76 -13.62
CA GLU A 112 -23.33 -14.65 -12.96
C GLU A 112 -22.86 -15.08 -11.56
N CYS A 113 -23.72 -15.72 -10.79
CA CYS A 113 -23.35 -16.24 -9.48
C CYS A 113 -22.21 -17.27 -9.55
N TRP A 114 -22.18 -18.12 -10.58
CA TRP A 114 -21.05 -19.03 -10.82
C TRP A 114 -19.74 -18.30 -11.14
N VAL A 115 -19.80 -17.25 -11.97
CA VAL A 115 -18.63 -16.42 -12.31
C VAL A 115 -18.11 -15.68 -11.07
N PHE A 116 -18.99 -15.09 -10.28
CA PHE A 116 -18.59 -14.42 -9.04
C PHE A 116 -18.03 -15.40 -8.01
N LEU A 117 -18.62 -16.59 -7.88
CA LEU A 117 -18.08 -17.65 -7.03
C LEU A 117 -16.65 -18.02 -7.44
N GLY A 118 -16.45 -18.27 -8.74
CA GLY A 118 -15.15 -18.58 -9.31
C GLY A 118 -14.14 -17.45 -9.15
N SER A 119 -14.56 -16.20 -9.29
CA SER A 119 -13.74 -15.02 -9.03
C SER A 119 -13.33 -14.92 -7.56
N CYS A 120 -14.26 -15.16 -6.62
CA CYS A 120 -13.94 -15.17 -5.19
C CYS A 120 -12.90 -16.25 -4.86
N TYR A 121 -13.01 -17.45 -5.45
CA TYR A 121 -11.99 -18.49 -5.30
C TYR A 121 -10.65 -18.09 -5.91
N LEU A 122 -10.65 -17.45 -7.08
CA LEU A 122 -9.44 -16.97 -7.75
C LEU A 122 -8.68 -15.98 -6.87
N PHE A 123 -9.35 -14.98 -6.30
CA PHE A 123 -8.72 -13.99 -5.40
C PHE A 123 -8.32 -14.56 -4.03
N GLN A 124 -8.89 -15.70 -3.63
CA GLN A 124 -8.44 -16.48 -2.48
C GLN A 124 -7.33 -17.49 -2.81
N LEU A 125 -6.84 -17.50 -4.05
CA LEU A 125 -5.84 -18.46 -4.56
C LEU A 125 -6.30 -19.93 -4.46
N LYS A 126 -7.61 -20.18 -4.43
CA LYS A 126 -8.20 -21.52 -4.54
C LYS A 126 -8.39 -21.87 -6.02
N LEU A 127 -7.27 -22.05 -6.73
CA LEU A 127 -7.26 -22.13 -8.19
C LEU A 127 -8.06 -23.30 -8.76
N PRO A 128 -7.99 -24.54 -8.21
CA PRO A 128 -8.80 -25.64 -8.71
C PRO A 128 -10.30 -25.37 -8.62
N GLU A 129 -10.76 -24.82 -7.49
CA GLU A 129 -12.16 -24.45 -7.26
C GLU A 129 -12.58 -23.27 -8.15
N ALA A 130 -11.69 -22.30 -8.37
CA ALA A 130 -11.91 -21.18 -9.27
C ALA A 130 -12.14 -21.66 -10.70
N VAL A 131 -11.26 -22.51 -11.23
CA VAL A 131 -11.39 -23.07 -12.58
C VAL A 131 -12.69 -23.87 -12.70
N ALA A 132 -12.99 -24.74 -11.74
CA ALA A 132 -14.22 -25.53 -11.77
C ALA A 132 -15.49 -24.67 -11.80
N ALA A 133 -15.58 -23.64 -10.96
CA ALA A 133 -16.73 -22.74 -10.93
C ALA A 133 -16.84 -21.87 -12.20
N LEU A 134 -15.71 -21.36 -12.70
CA LEU A 134 -15.67 -20.56 -13.93
C LEU A 134 -16.00 -21.38 -15.18
N GLU A 135 -15.60 -22.65 -15.25
CA GLU A 135 -16.00 -23.54 -16.35
C GLU A 135 -17.52 -23.74 -16.38
N VAL A 136 -18.17 -23.88 -15.22
CA VAL A 136 -19.63 -23.94 -15.15
C VAL A 136 -20.24 -22.63 -15.64
N GLY A 137 -19.87 -21.48 -15.05
CA GLY A 137 -20.45 -20.18 -15.39
C GLY A 137 -20.22 -19.76 -16.85
N VAL A 138 -18.98 -19.89 -17.34
CA VAL A 138 -18.56 -19.41 -18.66
C VAL A 138 -18.89 -20.41 -19.77
N LEU A 139 -18.52 -21.69 -19.61
CA LEU A 139 -18.64 -22.69 -20.68
C LEU A 139 -19.98 -23.41 -20.69
N GLN A 140 -20.53 -23.75 -19.53
CA GLN A 140 -21.78 -24.53 -19.45
C GLN A 140 -23.03 -23.64 -19.42
N LYS A 141 -22.99 -22.54 -18.66
CA LYS A 141 -24.12 -21.59 -18.50
C LYS A 141 -24.05 -20.38 -19.43
N GLY A 142 -22.94 -20.21 -20.15
CA GLY A 142 -22.85 -19.32 -21.30
C GLY A 142 -22.53 -17.86 -20.99
N SER A 143 -21.94 -17.54 -19.82
CA SER A 143 -21.42 -16.18 -19.56
C SER A 143 -20.13 -15.89 -20.33
N THR A 144 -20.27 -15.76 -21.66
CA THR A 144 -19.13 -15.54 -22.56
C THR A 144 -18.39 -14.23 -22.32
N LYS A 145 -19.03 -13.24 -21.67
CA LYS A 145 -18.40 -11.98 -21.29
C LYS A 145 -17.32 -12.13 -20.20
N ASP A 146 -17.31 -13.24 -19.47
CA ASP A 146 -16.37 -13.47 -18.35
C ASP A 146 -15.25 -14.45 -18.73
N MET A 147 -15.02 -14.65 -20.03
CA MET A 147 -14.01 -15.57 -20.55
C MET A 147 -12.60 -15.22 -20.08
N TYR A 148 -12.30 -13.94 -19.86
CA TYR A 148 -11.03 -13.51 -19.29
C TYR A 148 -10.78 -14.10 -17.88
N ALA A 149 -11.80 -14.15 -17.02
CA ALA A 149 -11.65 -14.70 -15.68
C ALA A 149 -11.27 -16.19 -15.73
N LEU A 150 -11.91 -16.96 -16.61
CA LEU A 150 -11.56 -18.37 -16.84
C LEU A 150 -10.15 -18.52 -17.42
N PHE A 151 -9.80 -17.72 -18.45
CA PHE A 151 -8.46 -17.69 -19.03
C PHE A 151 -7.39 -17.46 -17.97
N LYS A 152 -7.61 -16.47 -17.09
CA LYS A 152 -6.72 -16.10 -16.01
C LYS A 152 -6.54 -17.25 -15.01
N ALA A 153 -7.63 -17.84 -14.54
CA ALA A 153 -7.60 -18.95 -13.58
C ALA A 153 -6.87 -20.18 -14.15
N ARG A 154 -7.15 -20.57 -15.41
CA ARG A 154 -6.46 -21.67 -16.08
C ARG A 154 -4.97 -21.38 -16.29
N SER A 155 -4.64 -20.16 -16.71
CA SER A 155 -3.24 -19.75 -16.90
C SER A 155 -2.43 -19.82 -15.59
N TRP A 156 -3.01 -19.38 -14.47
CA TRP A 156 -2.37 -19.45 -13.14
C TRP A 156 -2.20 -20.90 -12.67
N MET A 157 -3.10 -21.80 -13.09
CA MET A 157 -3.00 -23.24 -12.86
C MET A 157 -2.06 -23.96 -13.85
N ALA A 158 -1.38 -23.23 -14.74
CA ALA A 158 -0.62 -23.80 -15.85
C ALA A 158 -1.43 -24.82 -16.68
N ASP A 159 -2.74 -24.62 -16.81
CA ASP A 159 -3.60 -25.38 -17.71
C ASP A 159 -3.65 -24.65 -19.06
N TRP A 160 -2.92 -25.19 -20.04
CA TRP A 160 -2.67 -24.51 -21.32
C TRP A 160 -3.37 -25.15 -22.51
N LYS A 161 -4.30 -26.10 -22.28
CA LYS A 161 -4.83 -26.99 -23.32
C LYS A 161 -5.50 -26.27 -24.49
N ASP A 162 -6.19 -25.17 -24.24
CA ASP A 162 -6.88 -24.31 -25.22
C ASP A 162 -6.46 -22.84 -25.13
N ARG A 163 -5.33 -22.54 -24.47
CA ARG A 163 -4.92 -21.19 -24.08
C ARG A 163 -4.92 -20.19 -25.24
N GLU A 164 -4.31 -20.53 -26.38
CA GLU A 164 -4.20 -19.61 -27.52
C GLU A 164 -5.57 -19.29 -28.13
N HIS A 165 -6.45 -20.29 -28.21
CA HIS A 165 -7.81 -20.08 -28.72
C HIS A 165 -8.63 -19.19 -27.78
N THR A 166 -8.56 -19.44 -26.47
CA THR A 166 -9.24 -18.60 -25.47
C THR A 166 -8.66 -17.18 -25.46
N LEU A 167 -7.35 -17.01 -25.59
CA LEU A 167 -6.69 -15.71 -25.67
C LEU A 167 -7.22 -14.90 -26.86
N GLU A 168 -7.32 -15.50 -28.05
CA GLU A 168 -7.88 -14.86 -29.24
C GLU A 168 -9.34 -14.43 -29.01
N GLN A 169 -10.17 -15.30 -28.42
CA GLN A 169 -11.56 -14.97 -28.09
C GLN A 169 -11.68 -13.79 -27.13
N VAL A 170 -10.85 -13.76 -26.08
CA VAL A 170 -10.80 -12.66 -25.11
C VAL A 170 -10.36 -11.35 -25.78
N GLN A 171 -9.35 -11.38 -26.64
CA GLN A 171 -8.91 -10.19 -27.39
C GLN A 171 -10.03 -9.63 -28.29
N VAL A 172 -10.70 -10.49 -29.06
CA VAL A 172 -11.85 -10.09 -29.89
C VAL A 172 -12.99 -9.51 -29.04
N GLN A 173 -13.23 -10.06 -27.85
CA GLN A 173 -14.23 -9.54 -26.93
C GLN A 173 -13.87 -8.13 -26.43
N PHE A 174 -12.62 -7.88 -26.07
CA PHE A 174 -12.17 -6.56 -25.66
C PHE A 174 -12.27 -5.55 -26.79
N GLU A 175 -11.90 -5.92 -28.02
CA GLU A 175 -12.08 -5.08 -29.20
C GLU A 175 -13.56 -4.71 -29.44
N LYS A 176 -14.49 -5.68 -29.31
CA LYS A 176 -15.93 -5.41 -29.40
C LYS A 176 -16.45 -4.52 -28.27
N SER A 177 -15.93 -4.69 -27.06
CA SER A 177 -16.28 -3.83 -25.91
C SER A 177 -15.82 -2.39 -26.15
N LEU A 178 -14.61 -2.22 -26.68
CA LEU A 178 -14.10 -0.95 -27.20
C LEU A 178 -14.89 -0.43 -28.41
N GLN A 179 -15.50 -1.25 -29.26
CA GLN A 179 -16.36 -0.70 -30.32
C GLN A 179 -17.73 -0.24 -29.80
N SER A 180 -18.27 -0.94 -28.82
CA SER A 180 -19.62 -0.72 -28.27
C SER A 180 -19.71 0.33 -27.16
N GLY A 181 -18.58 0.91 -26.73
CA GLY A 181 -18.58 1.95 -25.70
C GLY A 181 -18.68 1.42 -24.27
N ARG A 182 -18.59 0.10 -24.06
CA ARG A 182 -18.62 -0.50 -22.73
C ARG A 182 -17.24 -0.43 -22.07
N GLY A 183 -17.20 -0.02 -20.80
CA GLY A 183 -16.00 -0.10 -19.97
C GLY A 183 -15.75 -1.54 -19.51
N PRO A 184 -14.49 -1.98 -19.39
CA PRO A 184 -14.14 -3.28 -18.84
C PRO A 184 -14.36 -3.36 -17.32
N ALA A 185 -14.42 -4.58 -16.78
CA ALA A 185 -14.39 -4.80 -15.33
C ALA A 185 -12.98 -4.54 -14.76
N PHE A 186 -12.89 -4.16 -13.48
CA PHE A 186 -11.63 -3.77 -12.84
C PHE A 186 -10.53 -4.85 -12.89
N ASN A 187 -10.91 -6.13 -12.84
CA ASN A 187 -9.97 -7.26 -12.92
C ASN A 187 -9.34 -7.43 -14.32
N GLU A 188 -9.91 -6.83 -15.37
CA GLU A 188 -9.48 -6.95 -16.76
C GLU A 188 -8.33 -5.98 -17.11
N PHE A 189 -8.01 -5.03 -16.23
CA PHE A 189 -6.92 -4.07 -16.45
C PHE A 189 -5.51 -4.69 -16.28
N ASP A 190 -5.34 -5.79 -15.55
CA ASP A 190 -4.05 -6.51 -15.41
C ASP A 190 -3.95 -7.70 -16.38
N PHE A 191 -4.27 -7.48 -17.66
CA PHE A 191 -4.11 -8.49 -18.70
C PHE A 191 -2.77 -8.34 -19.42
N ALA A 192 -1.79 -9.15 -19.02
CA ALA A 192 -0.40 -9.07 -19.47
C ALA A 192 -0.22 -9.41 -20.97
N GLU A 193 -1.22 -9.95 -21.64
CA GLU A 193 -1.16 -10.31 -23.04
C GLU A 193 -1.64 -9.17 -23.96
N LEU A 194 -2.43 -8.20 -23.47
CA LEU A 194 -2.99 -7.13 -24.31
C LEU A 194 -1.97 -6.08 -24.76
N PRO A 195 -1.96 -5.67 -26.03
CA PRO A 195 -1.15 -4.55 -26.49
C PRO A 195 -1.34 -3.29 -25.63
N SER A 196 -0.26 -2.55 -25.36
CA SER A 196 -0.32 -1.35 -24.49
C SER A 196 -1.35 -0.33 -24.94
N ARG A 197 -1.51 -0.14 -26.25
CA ARG A 197 -2.53 0.74 -26.84
C ARG A 197 -3.96 0.31 -26.48
N MET A 198 -4.22 -1.00 -26.47
CA MET A 198 -5.54 -1.53 -26.11
C MET A 198 -5.82 -1.34 -24.62
N VAL A 199 -4.83 -1.64 -23.76
CA VAL A 199 -4.92 -1.37 -22.31
C VAL A 199 -5.22 0.10 -22.06
N LYS A 200 -4.46 1.00 -22.69
CA LYS A 200 -4.67 2.45 -22.59
C LYS A 200 -6.10 2.86 -22.96
N GLN A 201 -6.63 2.34 -24.07
CA GLN A 201 -8.00 2.63 -24.50
C GLN A 201 -9.06 2.07 -23.53
N LEU A 202 -8.82 0.89 -22.98
CA LEU A 202 -9.69 0.24 -22.01
C LEU A 202 -9.78 1.05 -20.71
N VAL A 203 -8.63 1.45 -20.13
CA VAL A 203 -8.63 2.25 -18.88
C VAL A 203 -9.25 3.65 -19.08
N GLN A 204 -8.97 4.31 -20.21
CA GLN A 204 -9.56 5.61 -20.53
C GLN A 204 -11.09 5.56 -20.59
N ARG A 205 -11.63 4.45 -21.09
CA ARG A 205 -13.07 4.25 -21.16
C ARG A 205 -13.67 3.89 -19.82
N GLY A 206 -13.01 3.04 -19.02
CA GLY A 206 -13.47 2.71 -17.67
C GLY A 206 -13.75 3.97 -16.84
N TYR A 207 -12.83 4.95 -16.87
CA TYR A 207 -13.04 6.23 -16.19
C TYR A 207 -13.94 7.21 -16.95
N GLY A 208 -14.00 7.14 -18.29
CA GLY A 208 -14.86 7.98 -19.12
C GLY A 208 -16.35 7.59 -19.11
N SER A 209 -16.69 6.33 -18.85
CA SER A 209 -18.08 5.83 -18.80
C SER A 209 -18.76 6.04 -17.45
N ASN A 210 -18.01 6.22 -16.36
CA ASN A 210 -18.53 6.55 -15.03
C ASN A 210 -18.84 8.05 -14.92
N GLY A 211 -19.70 8.56 -15.80
CA GLY A 211 -20.06 9.97 -16.00
C GLY A 211 -20.75 10.68 -14.82
N GLN A 212 -20.46 10.32 -13.58
CA GLN A 212 -20.77 11.13 -12.42
C GLN A 212 -19.63 12.13 -12.22
N GLU A 213 -19.95 13.43 -12.31
CA GLU A 213 -19.09 14.49 -11.83
C GLU A 213 -18.80 14.24 -10.34
N LYS A 214 -17.59 13.75 -10.05
CA LYS A 214 -17.12 13.61 -8.66
C LYS A 214 -16.84 15.01 -8.11
N GLU A 215 -17.23 15.25 -6.87
CA GLU A 215 -16.89 16.49 -6.15
C GLU A 215 -15.37 16.69 -6.18
N GLN A 216 -14.92 17.76 -6.82
CA GLN A 216 -13.51 18.15 -6.85
C GLN A 216 -13.20 18.98 -5.61
N LEU A 217 -12.29 18.49 -4.78
CA LEU A 217 -11.91 19.15 -3.54
C LEU A 217 -10.90 20.28 -3.76
N CYS A 218 -10.11 20.24 -4.83
CA CYS A 218 -9.16 21.31 -5.14
C CYS A 218 -8.95 21.53 -6.64
N CYS A 219 -8.11 22.54 -6.89
CA CYS A 219 -7.15 22.63 -7.98
C CYS A 219 -7.63 23.31 -9.27
N ASP A 220 -8.53 24.27 -9.08
CA ASP A 220 -8.80 25.33 -10.04
C ASP A 220 -7.71 26.43 -10.04
N GLN A 221 -7.94 27.50 -10.80
CA GLN A 221 -7.04 28.65 -10.90
C GLN A 221 -6.84 29.40 -9.56
N ASN A 222 -7.72 29.20 -8.58
CA ASN A 222 -7.70 29.88 -7.29
C ASN A 222 -6.95 29.09 -6.21
N THR A 223 -6.46 27.89 -6.53
CA THR A 223 -5.77 27.04 -5.57
C THR A 223 -4.45 27.67 -5.14
N ASP A 224 -4.24 27.85 -3.83
CA ASP A 224 -2.99 28.37 -3.29
C ASP A 224 -1.89 27.30 -3.35
N LEU A 225 -0.95 27.47 -4.27
CA LEU A 225 0.20 26.59 -4.48
C LEU A 225 1.47 27.13 -3.81
N ARG A 226 1.35 28.13 -2.94
CA ARG A 226 2.46 28.55 -2.09
C ARG A 226 2.60 27.54 -0.96
N LEU A 227 3.82 27.10 -0.72
CA LEU A 227 4.11 26.29 0.45
C LEU A 227 3.87 27.19 1.68
N LYS A 228 2.89 26.84 2.52
CA LYS A 228 2.65 27.52 3.80
C LYS A 228 3.74 27.20 4.81
N ALA A 229 4.34 26.02 4.68
CA ALA A 229 5.50 25.55 5.45
C ALA A 229 6.78 25.64 4.59
N PRO A 230 7.98 25.69 5.19
CA PRO A 230 9.22 25.65 4.42
C PRO A 230 9.45 24.30 3.69
N GLU A 231 8.68 23.27 4.04
CA GLU A 231 8.84 21.89 3.60
C GLU A 231 7.71 21.42 2.66
N LEU A 232 8.04 20.50 1.75
CA LEU A 232 7.08 19.90 0.82
C LEU A 232 6.42 18.67 1.45
N ARG A 233 5.10 18.76 1.71
CA ARG A 233 4.27 17.62 2.17
C ARG A 233 3.96 16.63 1.03
N ILE A 234 4.42 15.39 1.17
CA ILE A 234 4.23 14.29 0.22
C ILE A 234 3.39 13.19 0.88
N GLY A 235 2.28 12.83 0.25
CA GLY A 235 1.39 11.75 0.69
C GLY A 235 1.55 10.50 -0.18
N PHE A 236 1.56 9.32 0.44
CA PHE A 236 1.59 8.01 -0.21
C PHE A 236 0.33 7.23 0.18
N VAL A 237 -0.52 6.86 -0.78
CA VAL A 237 -1.75 6.09 -0.53
C VAL A 237 -1.50 4.63 -0.87
N SER A 238 -1.74 3.73 0.08
CA SER A 238 -1.59 2.29 -0.18
C SER A 238 -2.45 1.39 0.72
N SER A 239 -2.97 0.30 0.18
CA SER A 239 -3.44 -0.85 0.96
C SER A 239 -2.31 -1.74 1.48
N ASP A 240 -1.09 -1.50 1.00
CA ASP A 240 0.01 -2.46 1.05
C ASP A 240 1.15 -2.02 2.00
N PHE A 241 0.86 -1.11 2.93
CA PHE A 241 1.69 -0.86 4.12
C PHE A 241 1.56 -2.08 5.06
N GLY A 242 2.26 -3.16 4.73
CA GLY A 242 1.94 -4.52 5.15
C GLY A 242 3.00 -5.53 4.71
N VAL A 243 2.74 -6.83 4.92
CA VAL A 243 3.55 -7.92 4.34
C VAL A 243 3.31 -7.98 2.83
N HIS A 244 3.92 -7.04 2.11
CA HIS A 244 3.73 -6.86 0.67
C HIS A 244 5.00 -6.30 0.01
N PRO A 245 5.29 -6.63 -1.26
CA PRO A 245 6.45 -6.08 -1.97
C PRO A 245 6.54 -4.56 -2.01
N VAL A 246 5.41 -3.84 -2.01
CA VAL A 246 5.42 -2.37 -1.94
C VAL A 246 6.12 -1.89 -0.67
N SER A 247 5.78 -2.45 0.48
CA SER A 247 6.43 -2.09 1.75
C SER A 247 7.92 -2.44 1.77
N THR A 248 8.29 -3.62 1.28
CA THR A 248 9.70 -4.07 1.29
C THR A 248 10.59 -3.21 0.39
N LEU A 249 10.03 -2.63 -0.66
CA LEU A 249 10.74 -1.75 -1.57
C LEU A 249 10.78 -0.30 -1.07
N LEU A 250 9.67 0.19 -0.52
CA LEU A 250 9.45 1.62 -0.26
C LEU A 250 9.92 2.09 1.12
N ARG A 251 10.06 1.21 2.12
CA ARG A 251 10.40 1.59 3.51
C ARG A 251 11.59 2.55 3.61
N GLY A 252 12.69 2.23 2.94
CA GLY A 252 13.93 3.01 3.01
C GLY A 252 13.81 4.43 2.45
N ILE A 253 13.06 4.63 1.36
CA ILE A 253 12.86 5.99 0.81
C ILE A 253 11.93 6.82 1.70
N LEU A 254 10.91 6.21 2.32
CA LEU A 254 10.02 6.90 3.24
C LEU A 254 10.77 7.44 4.46
N ASP A 255 11.62 6.60 5.05
CA ASP A 255 12.51 6.98 6.16
C ASP A 255 13.47 8.12 5.76
N LEU A 256 14.13 7.98 4.61
CA LEU A 256 15.06 9.01 4.13
C LEU A 256 14.37 10.34 3.83
N LEU A 257 13.20 10.34 3.18
CA LEU A 257 12.43 11.57 2.92
C LEU A 257 11.91 12.24 4.20
N SER A 258 11.60 11.48 5.24
CA SER A 258 11.20 12.01 6.55
C SER A 258 12.39 12.57 7.35
N GLY A 259 13.61 12.13 7.03
CA GLY A 259 14.82 12.55 7.70
C GLY A 259 15.16 14.03 7.51
N ALA A 260 15.77 14.64 8.53
CA ALA A 260 16.11 16.07 8.61
C ALA A 260 17.03 16.62 7.49
N LYS A 261 17.59 15.75 6.64
CA LYS A 261 18.39 16.16 5.46
C LYS A 261 17.53 16.61 4.29
N HIS A 262 16.25 16.25 4.29
CA HIS A 262 15.30 16.57 3.24
C HIS A 262 14.31 17.61 3.74
N GLN A 263 13.89 18.53 2.86
CA GLN A 263 12.91 19.58 3.19
C GLN A 263 11.51 19.09 2.84
N THR A 264 11.13 17.96 3.43
CA THR A 264 9.89 17.24 3.13
C THR A 264 9.20 16.77 4.41
N LYS A 265 7.90 16.57 4.31
CA LYS A 265 7.08 15.88 5.32
C LYS A 265 6.36 14.72 4.65
N VAL A 266 6.46 13.52 5.21
CA VAL A 266 5.98 12.27 4.61
C VAL A 266 4.73 11.79 5.33
N PHE A 267 3.65 11.62 4.57
CA PHE A 267 2.39 11.07 5.03
C PHE A 267 2.13 9.74 4.34
N CYS A 268 1.82 8.69 5.09
CA CYS A 268 1.35 7.41 4.57
C CYS A 268 -0.14 7.25 4.90
N PHE A 269 -0.99 7.16 3.87
CA PHE A 269 -2.43 6.97 3.99
C PHE A 269 -2.78 5.50 3.75
N SER A 270 -3.05 4.77 4.82
CA SER A 270 -3.26 3.32 4.80
C SER A 270 -4.72 2.95 4.54
N LEU A 271 -4.98 2.21 3.46
CA LEU A 271 -6.32 1.71 3.12
C LEU A 271 -6.69 0.44 3.89
N SER A 272 -5.69 -0.27 4.43
CA SER A 272 -5.86 -1.53 5.16
C SER A 272 -5.65 -1.34 6.66
N GLY A 273 -6.55 -1.93 7.46
CA GLY A 273 -6.43 -1.95 8.93
C GLY A 273 -5.50 -3.03 9.47
N ALA A 274 -5.04 -3.96 8.62
CA ALA A 274 -4.21 -5.07 9.06
C ALA A 274 -2.85 -4.58 9.59
N GLY A 275 -2.49 -5.00 10.80
CA GLY A 275 -1.16 -4.76 11.33
C GLY A 275 -0.11 -5.70 10.75
N SER A 276 1.14 -5.27 10.84
CA SER A 276 2.32 -6.05 10.48
C SER A 276 3.58 -5.32 10.95
N TRP A 277 4.69 -6.05 11.05
CA TRP A 277 6.02 -5.46 11.26
C TRP A 277 6.31 -4.34 10.25
N TRP A 278 6.01 -4.56 8.96
CA TRP A 278 6.22 -3.55 7.91
C TRP A 278 5.45 -2.27 8.12
N LYS A 279 4.15 -2.37 8.42
CA LYS A 279 3.31 -1.19 8.68
C LYS A 279 3.87 -0.40 9.84
N ARG A 280 4.21 -1.08 10.94
CA ARG A 280 4.77 -0.46 12.15
C ARG A 280 6.12 0.19 11.91
N ASN A 281 7.05 -0.51 11.25
CA ASN A 281 8.38 0.02 10.96
C ASN A 281 8.30 1.25 10.04
N ILE A 282 7.46 1.20 9.01
CA ILE A 282 7.19 2.38 8.17
C ILE A 282 6.58 3.50 9.01
N SER A 283 5.59 3.21 9.85
CA SER A 283 4.97 4.23 10.70
C SER A 283 6.00 4.93 11.58
N ARG A 284 6.96 4.22 12.19
CA ARG A 284 8.01 4.82 13.04
C ARG A 284 8.93 5.81 12.32
N THR A 285 9.11 5.63 11.00
CA THR A 285 10.08 6.41 10.24
C THR A 285 9.46 7.59 9.50
N VAL A 286 8.17 7.52 9.15
CA VAL A 286 7.46 8.62 8.50
C VAL A 286 6.94 9.65 9.50
N ASP A 287 6.69 10.88 9.05
CA ASP A 287 6.08 11.90 9.89
C ASP A 287 4.65 11.54 10.32
N TYR A 288 3.88 10.90 9.42
CA TYR A 288 2.50 10.50 9.73
C TYR A 288 2.08 9.19 9.05
N MET A 289 1.45 8.29 9.81
CA MET A 289 0.66 7.19 9.30
C MET A 289 -0.82 7.43 9.59
N VAL A 290 -1.62 7.70 8.56
CA VAL A 290 -3.04 8.03 8.66
C VAL A 290 -3.88 6.86 8.15
N SER A 291 -4.83 6.40 8.97
CA SER A 291 -5.76 5.33 8.57
C SER A 291 -6.90 5.87 7.73
N LEU A 292 -7.16 5.25 6.59
CA LEU A 292 -8.33 5.47 5.73
C LEU A 292 -9.25 4.24 5.70
N THR A 293 -9.01 3.26 6.55
CA THR A 293 -9.79 2.01 6.59
C THR A 293 -11.27 2.30 6.86
N GLY A 294 -12.14 1.70 6.06
CA GLY A 294 -13.60 1.84 6.18
C GLY A 294 -14.16 3.19 5.72
N LYS A 295 -13.33 4.09 5.17
CA LYS A 295 -13.79 5.36 4.59
C LYS A 295 -14.22 5.15 3.14
N ASN A 296 -15.28 5.84 2.72
CA ASN A 296 -15.60 5.97 1.29
C ASN A 296 -14.59 6.90 0.60
N THR A 297 -14.62 6.95 -0.73
CA THR A 297 -13.62 7.67 -1.54
C THR A 297 -13.61 9.17 -1.29
N LEU A 298 -14.78 9.78 -1.03
CA LEU A 298 -14.91 11.22 -0.79
C LEU A 298 -14.40 11.60 0.60
N ASP A 299 -14.80 10.87 1.64
CA ASP A 299 -14.35 11.12 3.01
C ASP A 299 -12.84 10.91 3.14
N ALA A 300 -12.31 9.85 2.51
CA ALA A 300 -10.87 9.63 2.42
C ALA A 300 -10.16 10.80 1.74
N ALA A 301 -10.70 11.32 0.64
CA ALA A 301 -10.16 12.49 -0.04
C ALA A 301 -10.21 13.77 0.84
N LYS A 302 -11.29 13.98 1.60
CA LYS A 302 -11.42 15.11 2.54
C LYS A 302 -10.40 15.03 3.68
N ILE A 303 -10.13 13.83 4.21
CA ILE A 303 -9.07 13.60 5.21
C ILE A 303 -7.71 13.98 4.62
N ILE A 304 -7.38 13.49 3.41
CA ILE A 304 -6.10 13.83 2.74
C ILE A 304 -5.98 15.34 2.53
N GLN A 305 -7.04 15.99 2.05
CA GLN A 305 -7.08 17.44 1.83
C GLN A 305 -6.80 18.21 3.13
N ALA A 306 -7.37 17.78 4.26
CA ALA A 306 -7.18 18.43 5.56
C ALA A 306 -5.72 18.41 6.07
N HIS A 307 -4.87 17.55 5.51
CA HIS A 307 -3.43 17.52 5.79
C HIS A 307 -2.61 18.48 4.90
N ASP A 308 -3.25 19.27 4.02
CA ASP A 308 -2.62 20.14 3.02
C ASP A 308 -1.52 19.41 2.19
N ILE A 309 -1.83 18.21 1.69
CA ILE A 309 -0.86 17.45 0.87
C ILE A 309 -0.59 18.17 -0.45
N HIS A 310 0.68 18.41 -0.76
CA HIS A 310 1.09 19.06 -2.00
C HIS A 310 1.21 18.06 -3.15
N VAL A 311 1.81 16.91 -2.86
CA VAL A 311 2.05 15.83 -3.83
C VAL A 311 1.50 14.54 -3.27
N LEU A 312 0.54 13.92 -3.96
CA LEU A 312 -0.08 12.66 -3.56
C LEU A 312 0.31 11.54 -4.54
N VAL A 313 0.79 10.42 -4.01
CA VAL A 313 1.33 9.29 -4.75
C VAL A 313 0.43 8.08 -4.53
N ASP A 314 -0.17 7.57 -5.60
CA ASP A 314 -0.83 6.26 -5.62
C ASP A 314 0.21 5.16 -5.72
N LEU A 315 0.11 4.18 -4.82
CA LEU A 315 0.99 3.00 -4.80
C LEU A 315 0.27 1.70 -5.17
N ASN A 316 -1.03 1.74 -5.49
CA ASN A 316 -1.80 0.53 -5.79
C ASN A 316 -2.10 0.36 -7.28
N GLY A 317 -2.47 1.42 -7.99
CA GLY A 317 -3.07 1.36 -9.32
C GLY A 317 -4.26 0.40 -9.39
N HIS A 318 -4.37 -0.44 -10.42
CA HIS A 318 -5.49 -1.38 -10.59
C HIS A 318 -5.27 -2.73 -9.86
N THR A 319 -4.83 -2.68 -8.61
CA THR A 319 -4.66 -3.87 -7.74
C THR A 319 -5.81 -4.02 -6.74
N LEU A 320 -5.88 -5.16 -6.06
CA LEU A 320 -6.92 -5.44 -5.06
C LEU A 320 -6.88 -4.40 -3.93
N HIS A 321 -8.05 -3.95 -3.45
CA HIS A 321 -8.19 -2.92 -2.41
C HIS A 321 -7.62 -1.54 -2.76
N SER A 322 -7.44 -1.25 -4.05
CA SER A 322 -6.97 0.05 -4.51
C SER A 322 -7.86 1.20 -4.08
N GLY A 323 -7.23 2.31 -3.68
CA GLY A 323 -7.87 3.58 -3.38
C GLY A 323 -7.88 4.54 -4.56
N ILE A 324 -7.65 4.08 -5.79
CA ILE A 324 -7.43 4.98 -6.94
C ILE A 324 -8.61 5.93 -7.20
N ASP A 325 -9.83 5.56 -6.80
CA ASP A 325 -10.99 6.43 -6.93
C ASP A 325 -10.93 7.70 -6.06
N ILE A 326 -10.16 7.67 -4.96
CA ILE A 326 -9.88 8.84 -4.09
C ILE A 326 -9.25 9.97 -4.91
N PHE A 327 -8.33 9.63 -5.83
CA PHE A 327 -7.62 10.59 -6.67
C PHE A 327 -8.55 11.32 -7.65
N SER A 328 -9.71 10.75 -7.95
CA SER A 328 -10.70 11.39 -8.82
C SER A 328 -11.34 12.62 -8.18
N HIS A 329 -11.34 12.70 -6.85
CA HIS A 329 -11.80 13.87 -6.08
C HIS A 329 -10.74 14.98 -6.03
N ARG A 330 -9.54 14.75 -6.57
CA ARG A 330 -8.39 15.67 -6.53
C ARG A 330 -8.15 16.26 -5.12
N PRO A 331 -7.83 15.47 -4.09
CA PRO A 331 -7.47 15.99 -2.78
C PRO A 331 -6.12 16.71 -2.72
N ALA A 332 -5.25 16.58 -3.74
CA ALA A 332 -3.96 17.26 -3.81
C ALA A 332 -3.70 17.90 -5.19
N PRO A 333 -2.91 18.99 -5.27
CA PRO A 333 -2.62 19.66 -6.55
C PRO A 333 -1.79 18.88 -7.55
N VAL A 334 -0.83 18.10 -7.07
CA VAL A 334 -0.07 17.18 -7.91
C VAL A 334 -0.37 15.77 -7.46
N GLN A 335 -0.86 14.96 -8.40
CA GLN A 335 -1.17 13.56 -8.15
C GLN A 335 -0.40 12.69 -9.12
N MET A 336 0.19 11.61 -8.63
CA MET A 336 1.01 10.72 -9.44
C MET A 336 0.82 9.26 -9.06
N ALA A 337 1.08 8.35 -9.98
CA ALA A 337 1.09 6.92 -9.74
C ALA A 337 2.52 6.38 -9.76
N TYR A 338 2.80 5.41 -8.88
CA TYR A 338 4.13 4.85 -8.73
C TYR A 338 4.12 3.41 -8.21
N LEU A 339 5.09 2.61 -8.70
CA LEU A 339 5.55 1.34 -8.13
C LEU A 339 4.57 0.16 -8.20
N GLY A 340 3.44 0.18 -7.49
CA GLY A 340 2.64 -1.03 -7.26
C GLY A 340 1.92 -1.58 -8.49
N TYR A 341 1.67 -0.75 -9.50
CA TYR A 341 1.04 -1.15 -10.75
C TYR A 341 1.83 -0.61 -11.95
N PRO A 342 2.63 -1.45 -12.64
CA PRO A 342 3.58 -1.00 -13.67
C PRO A 342 2.95 -0.82 -15.06
N MET A 343 1.75 -0.25 -15.10
CA MET A 343 0.95 0.00 -16.31
C MET A 343 0.12 1.30 -16.11
N THR A 344 -0.44 1.84 -17.19
CA THR A 344 -1.23 3.08 -17.10
C THR A 344 -2.47 2.92 -16.21
N ILE A 345 -2.75 3.95 -15.42
CA ILE A 345 -3.92 4.02 -14.54
C ILE A 345 -5.14 4.49 -15.33
N GLY A 346 -4.97 5.48 -16.21
CA GLY A 346 -6.10 6.00 -17.00
C GLY A 346 -7.06 6.91 -16.25
N ASN A 347 -6.86 7.12 -14.94
CA ASN A 347 -7.66 8.04 -14.14
C ASN A 347 -7.26 9.51 -14.47
N PRO A 348 -8.18 10.36 -14.95
CA PRO A 348 -7.90 11.78 -15.23
C PRO A 348 -7.43 12.61 -14.03
N GLY A 349 -7.65 12.10 -12.81
CA GLY A 349 -7.12 12.70 -11.58
C GLY A 349 -5.60 12.56 -11.45
N ILE A 350 -4.95 11.59 -12.09
CA ILE A 350 -3.50 11.35 -12.00
C ILE A 350 -2.78 12.18 -13.06
N ASP A 351 -1.91 13.09 -12.63
CA ASP A 351 -1.14 13.97 -13.51
C ASP A 351 0.10 13.25 -14.08
N PHE A 352 0.85 12.56 -13.21
CA PHE A 352 2.12 11.92 -13.58
C PHE A 352 2.18 10.42 -13.27
N PHE A 353 3.02 9.70 -14.01
CA PHE A 353 3.42 8.34 -13.69
C PHE A 353 4.95 8.29 -13.55
N ILE A 354 5.45 7.82 -12.41
CA ILE A 354 6.89 7.75 -12.14
C ILE A 354 7.48 6.50 -12.80
N SER A 355 8.48 6.68 -13.66
CA SER A 355 9.11 5.60 -14.43
C SER A 355 10.61 5.88 -14.66
N ASP A 356 11.26 5.21 -15.62
CA ASP A 356 12.61 5.50 -16.09
C ASP A 356 12.72 5.31 -17.62
N SER A 357 13.81 5.77 -18.22
CA SER A 357 14.00 5.76 -19.68
C SER A 357 14.21 4.37 -20.29
N ILE A 358 14.60 3.37 -19.50
CA ILE A 358 14.78 2.00 -19.97
C ILE A 358 13.46 1.24 -19.91
N SER A 359 12.71 1.37 -18.82
CA SER A 359 11.42 0.71 -18.64
C SER A 359 10.30 1.36 -19.44
N SER A 360 10.35 2.68 -19.66
CA SER A 360 9.42 3.43 -20.49
C SER A 360 10.16 4.36 -21.48
N PRO A 361 10.68 3.80 -22.58
CA PRO A 361 11.36 4.59 -23.62
C PRO A 361 10.42 5.64 -24.22
N ALA A 362 10.94 6.82 -24.53
CA ALA A 362 10.13 7.95 -25.01
C ALA A 362 9.39 7.63 -26.32
N GLU A 363 9.98 6.75 -27.14
CA GLU A 363 9.49 6.32 -28.45
C GLU A 363 8.16 5.57 -28.38
N THR A 364 7.94 4.77 -27.34
CA THR A 364 6.75 3.89 -27.20
C THR A 364 5.82 4.30 -26.06
N SER A 365 6.26 5.21 -25.19
CA SER A 365 5.52 5.64 -24.01
C SER A 365 4.18 6.32 -24.32
N GLN A 366 4.08 7.06 -25.43
CA GLN A 366 2.83 7.74 -25.82
C GLN A 366 1.69 6.77 -26.13
N GLU A 367 1.99 5.56 -26.60
CA GLU A 367 0.99 4.53 -26.86
C GLU A 367 0.57 3.78 -25.59
N SER A 368 1.40 3.86 -24.54
CA SER A 368 1.27 3.03 -23.34
C SER A 368 0.67 3.76 -22.14
N PHE A 369 0.85 5.08 -22.03
CA PHE A 369 0.41 5.86 -20.87
C PHE A 369 -0.55 6.99 -21.22
N THR A 370 -1.52 7.22 -20.34
CA THR A 370 -2.40 8.40 -20.36
C THR A 370 -1.79 9.57 -19.59
N GLU A 371 -1.05 9.23 -18.54
CA GLU A 371 -0.33 10.11 -17.65
C GLU A 371 0.91 10.70 -18.32
N LYS A 372 1.44 11.77 -17.75
CA LYS A 372 2.75 12.29 -18.12
C LYS A 372 3.83 11.55 -17.37
N LEU A 373 4.84 11.07 -18.08
CA LEU A 373 5.93 10.36 -17.42
C LEU A 373 6.86 11.32 -16.67
N LEU A 374 7.16 10.98 -15.43
CA LEU A 374 8.23 11.55 -14.62
C LEU A 374 9.37 10.51 -14.59
N LEU A 375 10.37 10.69 -15.46
CA LEU A 375 11.43 9.68 -15.63
C LEU A 375 12.56 9.90 -14.65
N LEU A 376 12.84 8.91 -13.81
CA LEU A 376 13.98 8.91 -12.91
C LEU A 376 15.28 8.58 -13.68
N PRO A 377 16.43 9.15 -13.29
CA PRO A 377 17.66 9.09 -14.08
C PRO A 377 18.38 7.74 -14.07
N THR A 378 17.97 6.77 -13.24
CA THR A 378 18.67 5.49 -13.10
C THR A 378 17.76 4.29 -13.36
N HIS A 379 16.70 4.16 -12.56
CA HIS A 379 15.73 3.06 -12.60
C HIS A 379 14.48 3.51 -11.84
N TYR A 380 13.33 2.93 -12.13
CA TYR A 380 12.08 3.31 -11.46
C TYR A 380 11.84 2.56 -10.15
N ILE A 381 12.32 1.32 -9.99
CA ILE A 381 12.01 0.50 -8.80
C ILE A 381 12.93 0.85 -7.64
N VAL A 382 12.44 1.64 -6.69
CA VAL A 382 13.12 1.84 -5.40
C VAL A 382 13.23 0.53 -4.64
N ASN A 383 14.21 0.43 -3.75
CA ASN A 383 14.35 -0.75 -2.91
C ASN A 383 15.12 -0.46 -1.61
N ASP A 384 15.01 -1.41 -0.67
CA ASP A 384 15.55 -1.29 0.69
C ASP A 384 16.54 -2.42 1.05
N HIS A 385 17.15 -3.05 0.04
CA HIS A 385 17.93 -4.28 0.25
C HIS A 385 19.21 -4.03 1.05
N ILE A 386 19.91 -2.92 0.79
CA ILE A 386 21.15 -2.61 1.52
C ILE A 386 20.87 -2.33 3.00
N GLN A 387 19.74 -1.70 3.30
CA GLN A 387 19.33 -1.31 4.64
C GLN A 387 18.91 -2.52 5.47
N MET A 388 18.23 -3.50 4.85
CA MET A 388 17.58 -4.59 5.56
C MET A 388 18.28 -5.95 5.44
N LEU A 389 19.00 -6.18 4.35
CA LEU A 389 19.45 -7.52 3.95
C LEU A 389 20.96 -7.69 3.97
N GLY A 390 21.70 -6.86 4.72
CA GLY A 390 23.15 -6.91 4.69
C GLY A 390 23.76 -8.26 5.14
N HIS A 391 23.01 -9.10 5.88
CA HIS A 391 23.41 -10.49 6.16
C HIS A 391 23.57 -11.33 4.88
N THR A 392 22.85 -11.01 3.82
CA THR A 392 22.95 -11.66 2.49
C THR A 392 24.35 -11.51 1.90
N LEU A 393 25.05 -10.42 2.23
CA LEU A 393 26.38 -10.11 1.71
C LEU A 393 27.48 -10.90 2.42
N GLN A 394 27.17 -11.54 3.55
CA GLN A 394 28.13 -12.19 4.43
C GLN A 394 28.04 -13.72 4.34
N GLY A 395 29.09 -14.41 4.79
CA GLY A 395 29.12 -15.88 4.85
C GLY A 395 29.29 -16.59 3.50
N SER A 396 29.51 -17.91 3.58
CA SER A 396 29.64 -18.78 2.42
C SER A 396 28.29 -18.96 1.70
N ARG A 397 28.35 -19.21 0.39
CA ARG A 397 27.17 -19.58 -0.40
C ARG A 397 26.46 -20.76 0.28
N PRO A 398 25.14 -20.67 0.56
CA PRO A 398 24.40 -21.79 1.11
C PRO A 398 24.43 -22.96 0.14
N SER A 399 24.59 -24.15 0.71
CA SER A 399 24.41 -25.40 -0.03
C SER A 399 22.92 -25.62 -0.25
N LEU A 400 22.56 -26.18 -1.42
CA LEU A 400 21.20 -26.66 -1.70
C LEU A 400 20.87 -27.96 -0.94
N SER A 401 21.73 -28.43 -0.03
CA SER A 401 21.44 -29.57 0.85
C SER A 401 20.21 -29.27 1.71
N GLY A 402 19.08 -29.86 1.33
CA GLY A 402 17.75 -29.55 1.86
C GLY A 402 16.70 -29.45 0.74
N ILE A 403 17.12 -29.14 -0.48
CA ILE A 403 16.32 -29.18 -1.70
C ILE A 403 16.79 -30.36 -2.56
N ALA A 404 16.42 -31.57 -2.13
CA ALA A 404 16.59 -32.86 -2.83
C ALA A 404 18.01 -33.20 -3.39
N GLY A 405 18.82 -33.83 -2.55
CA GLY A 405 19.72 -34.96 -2.88
C GLY A 405 20.43 -35.01 -4.24
N ARG A 406 21.22 -34.00 -4.61
CA ARG A 406 22.05 -34.06 -5.83
C ARG A 406 23.50 -33.71 -5.59
N GLU A 407 24.34 -34.31 -6.43
CA GLU A 407 25.79 -34.18 -6.47
C GLU A 407 26.22 -32.70 -6.55
N LYS A 408 27.40 -32.37 -5.99
CA LYS A 408 27.99 -31.01 -5.98
C LYS A 408 28.15 -30.37 -7.37
N SER A 409 27.91 -31.10 -8.45
CA SER A 409 28.09 -30.72 -9.87
C SER A 409 26.81 -30.25 -10.58
N THR A 410 25.64 -30.25 -9.92
CA THR A 410 24.37 -29.88 -10.57
C THR A 410 24.23 -28.37 -10.75
N PHE A 411 23.97 -27.92 -11.98
CA PHE A 411 23.69 -26.51 -12.28
C PHE A 411 22.25 -26.12 -11.93
N VAL A 412 22.05 -25.01 -11.23
CA VAL A 412 20.71 -24.58 -10.77
C VAL A 412 20.26 -23.34 -11.51
N PHE A 413 19.41 -23.55 -12.51
CA PHE A 413 18.55 -22.48 -13.02
C PHE A 413 17.43 -22.25 -12.01
N ALA A 414 17.01 -21.00 -11.85
CA ALA A 414 15.89 -20.68 -10.98
C ALA A 414 14.98 -19.63 -11.60
N THR A 415 13.70 -19.68 -11.25
CA THR A 415 12.82 -18.52 -11.34
C THR A 415 12.12 -18.34 -10.01
N PHE A 416 12.20 -17.13 -9.48
CA PHE A 416 11.58 -16.78 -8.21
C PHE A 416 10.30 -15.98 -8.40
N SER A 417 9.90 -15.72 -9.64
CA SER A 417 8.66 -15.03 -9.98
C SER A 417 7.43 -15.92 -9.73
N ASN A 418 6.29 -15.29 -9.43
CA ASN A 418 5.00 -15.98 -9.38
C ASN A 418 4.70 -16.62 -10.75
N TRP A 419 4.15 -17.83 -10.74
CA TRP A 419 4.03 -18.71 -11.91
C TRP A 419 3.07 -18.16 -12.97
N GLN A 420 2.11 -17.34 -12.54
CA GLN A 420 1.24 -16.56 -13.42
C GLN A 420 1.98 -15.61 -14.38
N LYS A 421 3.28 -15.38 -14.17
CA LYS A 421 4.11 -14.55 -15.05
C LYS A 421 4.77 -15.35 -16.18
N MET A 422 4.57 -16.67 -16.25
CA MET A 422 5.07 -17.50 -17.33
C MET A 422 3.94 -17.89 -18.29
N ASP A 423 4.31 -18.11 -19.55
CA ASP A 423 3.44 -18.64 -20.59
C ASP A 423 4.05 -19.93 -21.19
N PRO A 424 3.32 -20.65 -22.07
CA PRO A 424 3.83 -21.89 -22.67
C PRO A 424 5.13 -21.70 -23.45
N ALA A 425 5.32 -20.54 -24.08
CA ALA A 425 6.53 -20.22 -24.84
C ALA A 425 7.76 -20.11 -23.93
N THR A 426 7.64 -19.37 -22.82
CA THR A 426 8.68 -19.24 -21.80
C THR A 426 9.04 -20.60 -21.20
N PHE A 427 8.02 -21.39 -20.81
CA PHE A 427 8.26 -22.71 -20.25
C PHE A 427 8.94 -23.67 -21.24
N SER A 428 8.56 -23.60 -22.52
CA SER A 428 9.19 -24.39 -23.58
C SER A 428 10.67 -24.01 -23.76
N ALA A 429 10.99 -22.71 -23.72
CA ALA A 429 12.39 -22.25 -23.74
C ALA A 429 13.19 -22.79 -22.54
N TRP A 430 12.60 -22.82 -21.35
CA TRP A 430 13.26 -23.43 -20.18
C TRP A 430 13.47 -24.95 -20.35
N MET A 431 12.52 -25.67 -20.94
CA MET A 431 12.70 -27.09 -21.21
C MET A 431 13.80 -27.34 -22.24
N GLU A 432 13.92 -26.47 -23.26
CA GLU A 432 15.03 -26.52 -24.22
C GLU A 432 16.39 -26.31 -23.53
N ILE A 433 16.49 -25.33 -22.62
CA ILE A 433 17.69 -25.10 -21.80
C ILE A 433 18.04 -26.36 -20.99
N LEU A 434 17.05 -26.98 -20.31
CA LEU A 434 17.26 -28.19 -19.52
C LEU A 434 17.65 -29.41 -20.38
N ALA A 435 17.17 -29.51 -21.62
CA ALA A 435 17.56 -30.55 -22.56
C ALA A 435 19.05 -30.40 -22.95
N ARG A 436 19.49 -29.17 -23.21
CA ARG A 436 20.86 -28.84 -23.63
C ARG A 436 21.88 -28.85 -22.49
N VAL A 437 21.42 -28.80 -21.24
CA VAL A 437 22.26 -28.88 -20.03
C VAL A 437 21.81 -30.05 -19.16
N PRO A 438 22.23 -31.30 -19.44
CA PRO A 438 21.68 -32.49 -18.78
C PRO A 438 21.85 -32.51 -17.26
N SER A 439 22.99 -32.04 -16.75
CA SER A 439 23.30 -31.95 -15.31
C SER A 439 22.81 -30.64 -14.69
N SER A 440 21.55 -30.29 -14.92
CA SER A 440 20.93 -29.08 -14.35
C SER A 440 19.54 -29.33 -13.77
N VAL A 441 19.02 -28.36 -13.04
CA VAL A 441 17.62 -28.34 -12.55
C VAL A 441 17.02 -26.96 -12.75
N MET A 442 15.70 -26.88 -12.77
CA MET A 442 14.94 -25.64 -12.69
C MET A 442 14.26 -25.56 -11.33
N TRP A 443 14.60 -24.52 -10.56
CA TRP A 443 14.07 -24.28 -9.22
C TRP A 443 12.98 -23.20 -9.24
N PHE A 444 11.81 -23.56 -8.72
CA PHE A 444 10.64 -22.72 -8.52
C PHE A 444 10.36 -22.52 -7.02
N LEU A 445 9.88 -21.34 -6.66
CA LEU A 445 9.24 -21.11 -5.35
C LEU A 445 7.77 -21.51 -5.41
N GLU A 446 7.30 -22.25 -4.41
CA GLU A 446 5.90 -22.63 -4.24
C GLU A 446 5.10 -21.49 -3.64
N TYR A 447 4.26 -20.90 -4.47
CA TYR A 447 3.28 -19.92 -4.03
C TYR A 447 2.00 -20.63 -3.55
N THR A 448 1.36 -20.06 -2.52
CA THR A 448 0.07 -20.55 -2.02
C THR A 448 -0.93 -20.73 -3.16
N GLY A 449 -1.72 -21.81 -3.13
CA GLY A 449 -2.78 -22.06 -4.11
C GLY A 449 -2.39 -22.77 -5.40
N HIS A 450 -1.08 -23.02 -5.61
CA HIS A 450 -0.57 -23.53 -6.89
C HIS A 450 -0.36 -25.05 -6.96
N ASP A 451 -0.98 -25.84 -6.08
CA ASP A 451 -0.78 -27.30 -6.08
C ASP A 451 -1.22 -27.97 -7.39
N GLY A 452 -2.32 -27.48 -8.00
CA GLY A 452 -2.74 -27.88 -9.34
C GLY A 452 -1.69 -27.56 -10.42
N ALA A 453 -1.06 -26.38 -10.33
CA ALA A 453 -0.03 -25.95 -11.27
C ALA A 453 1.24 -26.80 -11.19
N LYS A 454 1.68 -27.24 -10.01
CA LYS A 454 2.85 -28.14 -9.86
C LYS A 454 2.68 -29.41 -10.68
N LYS A 455 1.49 -30.01 -10.59
CA LYS A 455 1.14 -31.23 -11.34
C LYS A 455 1.16 -30.97 -12.84
N ASN A 456 0.57 -29.87 -13.28
CA ASN A 456 0.50 -29.50 -14.70
C ASN A 456 1.90 -29.21 -15.27
N LEU A 457 2.74 -28.43 -14.58
CA LEU A 457 4.11 -28.13 -15.02
C LEU A 457 4.97 -29.39 -15.14
N ARG A 458 4.81 -30.37 -14.24
CA ARG A 458 5.51 -31.67 -14.36
C ARG A 458 5.03 -32.45 -15.58
N ALA A 459 3.73 -32.45 -15.87
CA ALA A 459 3.18 -33.08 -17.06
C ALA A 459 3.68 -32.42 -18.34
N GLU A 460 3.70 -31.08 -18.38
CA GLU A 460 4.23 -30.28 -19.49
C GLU A 460 5.73 -30.53 -19.72
N ALA A 461 6.53 -30.68 -18.66
CA ALA A 461 7.94 -31.06 -18.77
C ALA A 461 8.11 -32.46 -19.37
N ASN A 462 7.35 -33.44 -18.87
CA ASN A 462 7.41 -34.81 -19.37
C ASN A 462 7.01 -34.88 -20.86
N ALA A 463 5.99 -34.11 -21.26
CA ALA A 463 5.56 -34.01 -22.66
C ALA A 463 6.66 -33.44 -23.58
N ARG A 464 7.60 -32.66 -23.04
CA ARG A 464 8.78 -32.11 -23.74
C ARG A 464 10.05 -32.94 -23.55
N GLY A 465 9.93 -34.17 -23.02
CA GLY A 465 11.05 -35.10 -22.84
C GLY A 465 11.94 -34.80 -21.62
N ILE A 466 11.49 -33.95 -20.70
CA ILE A 466 12.21 -33.60 -19.46
C ILE A 466 11.50 -34.28 -18.29
N ASP A 467 12.22 -35.13 -17.53
CA ASP A 467 11.66 -35.77 -16.32
C ASP A 467 11.31 -34.69 -15.27
N GLY A 468 10.03 -34.30 -15.22
CA GLY A 468 9.56 -33.21 -14.38
C GLY A 468 9.65 -33.52 -12.88
N THR A 469 9.65 -34.81 -12.50
CA THR A 469 9.79 -35.22 -11.09
C THR A 469 11.22 -35.03 -10.59
N LYS A 470 12.19 -35.13 -11.50
CA LYS A 470 13.62 -35.01 -11.22
C LYS A 470 14.17 -33.62 -11.52
N ARG A 471 13.75 -32.99 -12.62
CA ARG A 471 14.39 -31.78 -13.15
C ARG A 471 13.72 -30.49 -12.68
N LEU A 472 12.46 -30.54 -12.25
CA LEU A 472 11.77 -29.39 -11.66
C LEU A 472 11.73 -29.53 -10.15
N ILE A 473 12.26 -28.51 -9.49
CA ILE A 473 12.44 -28.45 -8.05
C ILE A 473 11.54 -27.35 -7.52
N PHE A 474 10.76 -27.68 -6.49
CA PHE A 474 9.81 -26.76 -5.89
C PHE A 474 10.15 -26.63 -4.40
N SER A 475 10.22 -25.41 -3.89
CA SER A 475 10.44 -25.15 -2.46
C SER A 475 9.48 -24.12 -1.91
N GLU A 476 9.10 -24.26 -0.66
CA GLU A 476 8.29 -23.29 0.06
C GLU A 476 8.93 -21.89 0.12
N LEU A 477 8.09 -20.89 0.35
CA LEU A 477 8.49 -19.51 0.56
C LEU A 477 9.03 -19.31 1.98
N ASP A 478 10.22 -18.74 2.10
CA ASP A 478 10.76 -18.25 3.37
C ASP A 478 10.35 -16.78 3.58
N PRO A 479 10.34 -16.26 4.83
CA PRO A 479 10.27 -14.83 5.10
C PRO A 479 11.32 -14.07 4.29
N TRP A 480 11.00 -12.86 3.81
CA TRP A 480 11.84 -12.11 2.84
C TRP A 480 13.33 -12.03 3.21
N ILE A 481 13.64 -11.84 4.49
CA ILE A 481 15.03 -11.78 5.01
C ILE A 481 15.80 -13.07 4.69
N ASP A 482 15.23 -14.24 4.97
CA ASP A 482 15.90 -15.53 4.75
C ASP A 482 15.81 -15.99 3.28
N HIS A 483 14.70 -15.64 2.63
CA HIS A 483 14.45 -15.90 1.23
C HIS A 483 15.57 -15.35 0.34
N THR A 484 16.00 -14.09 0.54
CA THR A 484 17.03 -13.47 -0.30
C THR A 484 18.40 -14.12 -0.09
N TYR A 485 18.75 -14.50 1.14
CA TYR A 485 19.98 -15.25 1.41
C TYR A 485 19.98 -16.62 0.72
N ARG A 486 18.86 -17.35 0.76
CA ARG A 486 18.74 -18.67 0.15
C ARG A 486 18.87 -18.62 -1.39
N LYS A 487 18.44 -17.53 -2.04
CA LYS A 487 18.61 -17.34 -3.49
C LYS A 487 20.05 -17.44 -3.95
N ARG A 488 21.03 -17.15 -3.08
CA ARG A 488 22.47 -17.33 -3.36
C ARG A 488 22.80 -18.76 -3.83
N ALA A 489 21.98 -19.74 -3.47
CA ALA A 489 22.12 -21.13 -3.87
C ALA A 489 21.87 -21.39 -5.37
N ALA A 490 21.21 -20.49 -6.09
CA ALA A 490 21.03 -20.58 -7.55
C ALA A 490 22.29 -20.13 -8.32
N ASP A 491 22.51 -20.72 -9.50
CA ASP A 491 23.62 -20.36 -10.39
C ASP A 491 23.21 -19.27 -11.38
N LEU A 492 22.01 -19.37 -11.95
CA LEU A 492 21.47 -18.41 -12.90
C LEU A 492 19.96 -18.26 -12.71
N VAL A 493 19.47 -17.02 -12.64
CA VAL A 493 18.04 -16.74 -12.65
C VAL A 493 17.57 -16.48 -14.07
N LEU A 494 16.48 -17.15 -14.42
CA LEU A 494 15.74 -17.02 -15.66
C LEU A 494 14.51 -16.14 -15.38
N ASP A 495 14.54 -14.89 -15.85
CA ASP A 495 13.42 -13.95 -15.72
C ASP A 495 12.23 -14.37 -16.60
N THR A 496 11.05 -13.83 -16.31
CA THR A 496 9.80 -14.13 -17.01
C THR A 496 9.47 -13.07 -18.06
N PRO A 497 9.49 -13.39 -19.38
CA PRO A 497 9.27 -12.39 -20.43
C PRO A 497 7.85 -11.81 -20.53
N LEU A 498 6.82 -12.56 -20.16
CA LEU A 498 5.43 -12.07 -20.20
C LEU A 498 5.25 -10.88 -19.24
N LYS A 499 5.78 -11.02 -18.03
CA LYS A 499 5.85 -9.97 -16.99
C LYS A 499 7.09 -10.24 -16.16
N ASN A 500 8.03 -9.31 -16.07
CA ASN A 500 9.29 -9.57 -15.40
C ASN A 500 9.09 -9.79 -13.88
N GLY A 501 10.07 -10.43 -13.27
CA GLY A 501 10.34 -10.26 -11.85
C GLY A 501 10.66 -8.79 -11.58
N HIS A 502 9.97 -8.19 -10.61
CA HIS A 502 10.24 -6.83 -10.18
C HIS A 502 11.12 -6.92 -8.92
N THR A 503 10.50 -7.09 -7.76
CA THR A 503 11.19 -7.40 -6.50
C THR A 503 12.05 -8.66 -6.60
N THR A 504 11.55 -9.72 -7.25
CA THR A 504 12.24 -11.02 -7.32
C THR A 504 13.55 -10.98 -8.09
N VAL A 505 13.66 -10.11 -9.10
CA VAL A 505 14.91 -9.86 -9.84
C VAL A 505 15.87 -9.05 -8.99
N LEU A 506 15.40 -8.01 -8.29
CA LEU A 506 16.22 -7.24 -7.35
C LEU A 506 16.79 -8.14 -6.24
N ASP A 507 15.98 -9.01 -5.65
CA ASP A 507 16.43 -9.95 -4.63
C ASP A 507 17.53 -10.89 -5.18
N ALA A 508 17.37 -11.40 -6.41
CA ALA A 508 18.33 -12.32 -7.03
C ALA A 508 19.67 -11.63 -7.29
N ILE A 509 19.62 -10.44 -7.86
CA ILE A 509 20.79 -9.58 -8.09
C ILE A 509 21.45 -9.24 -6.75
N PHE A 510 20.67 -8.87 -5.74
CA PHE A 510 21.19 -8.54 -4.42
C PHE A 510 21.83 -9.75 -3.75
N ALA A 511 21.32 -10.96 -3.97
CA ALA A 511 21.94 -12.23 -3.60
C ALA A 511 23.22 -12.54 -4.42
N GLY A 512 23.58 -11.73 -5.41
CA GLY A 512 24.75 -11.94 -6.24
C GLY A 512 24.55 -12.99 -7.31
N VAL A 513 23.30 -13.32 -7.68
CA VAL A 513 22.99 -14.28 -8.74
C VAL A 513 22.74 -13.53 -10.05
N PRO A 514 23.43 -13.88 -11.16
CA PRO A 514 23.13 -13.28 -12.45
C PRO A 514 21.71 -13.59 -12.92
N VAL A 515 21.09 -12.65 -13.63
CA VAL A 515 19.72 -12.74 -14.16
C VAL A 515 19.79 -12.55 -15.67
N VAL A 516 19.20 -13.44 -16.45
CA VAL A 516 18.96 -13.23 -17.89
C VAL A 516 17.52 -12.76 -18.06
N THR A 517 17.31 -11.66 -18.78
CA THR A 517 15.98 -11.10 -19.05
C THR A 517 15.77 -10.87 -20.55
N LEU A 518 14.57 -11.16 -21.03
CA LEU A 518 14.14 -10.81 -22.39
C LEU A 518 13.50 -9.43 -22.35
N GLU A 519 14.08 -8.49 -23.09
CA GLU A 519 13.54 -7.15 -23.19
C GLU A 519 12.21 -7.13 -23.95
N GLY A 520 11.14 -6.73 -23.26
CA GLY A 520 9.81 -6.59 -23.84
C GLY A 520 9.47 -5.18 -24.33
N SER A 521 8.22 -4.97 -24.71
CA SER A 521 7.71 -3.71 -25.27
C SER A 521 6.94 -2.84 -24.27
N ARG A 522 6.79 -3.29 -23.01
CA ARG A 522 5.96 -2.64 -21.99
C ARG A 522 6.75 -2.45 -20.71
N MET A 523 6.36 -1.48 -19.89
CA MET A 523 7.03 -1.22 -18.63
C MET A 523 7.10 -2.48 -17.73
N SER A 524 6.02 -3.24 -17.65
CA SER A 524 5.92 -4.47 -16.84
C SER A 524 6.84 -5.63 -17.29
N ASN A 525 7.37 -5.61 -18.51
CA ASN A 525 8.35 -6.57 -19.02
C ASN A 525 9.67 -5.93 -19.48
N ARG A 526 9.99 -4.76 -18.92
CA ARG A 526 11.27 -4.08 -19.04
C ARG A 526 11.89 -3.75 -17.68
N ALA A 527 11.29 -4.22 -16.58
CA ALA A 527 11.81 -4.05 -15.22
C ALA A 527 13.18 -4.73 -15.05
N GLY A 528 13.36 -5.93 -15.62
CA GLY A 528 14.65 -6.63 -15.63
C GLY A 528 15.71 -5.85 -16.39
N SER A 529 15.38 -5.34 -17.58
CA SER A 529 16.26 -4.49 -18.39
C SER A 529 16.71 -3.24 -17.62
N SER A 530 15.75 -2.54 -16.98
CA SER A 530 16.04 -1.34 -16.18
C SER A 530 17.01 -1.63 -15.03
N ALA A 531 16.78 -2.71 -14.28
CA ALA A 531 17.66 -3.12 -13.18
C ALA A 531 19.08 -3.47 -13.66
N LEU A 532 19.20 -4.28 -14.73
CA LEU A 532 20.49 -4.67 -15.28
C LEU A 532 21.26 -3.50 -15.89
N HIS A 533 20.56 -2.58 -16.57
CA HIS A 533 21.15 -1.35 -17.08
C HIS A 533 21.71 -0.50 -15.94
N SER A 534 20.95 -0.34 -14.85
CA SER A 534 21.40 0.37 -13.64
C SER A 534 22.61 -0.26 -12.95
N LEU A 535 22.99 -1.49 -13.28
CA LEU A 535 24.21 -2.15 -12.81
C LEU A 535 25.34 -2.21 -13.84
N GLY A 536 25.16 -1.64 -15.03
CA GLY A 536 26.12 -1.79 -16.13
C GLY A 536 26.22 -3.23 -16.65
N LEU A 537 25.13 -4.01 -16.57
CA LEU A 537 25.05 -5.42 -16.97
C LEU A 537 24.09 -5.66 -18.15
N HIS A 538 24.02 -4.71 -19.08
CA HIS A 538 23.15 -4.79 -20.26
C HIS A 538 23.42 -6.01 -21.14
N ASP A 539 24.61 -6.63 -21.08
CA ASP A 539 24.94 -7.90 -21.74
C ASP A 539 24.00 -9.07 -21.36
N LEU A 540 23.25 -8.95 -20.26
CA LEU A 540 22.29 -9.97 -19.80
C LEU A 540 20.84 -9.67 -20.21
N THR A 541 20.64 -8.59 -20.95
CA THR A 541 19.37 -8.23 -21.58
C THR A 541 19.39 -8.70 -23.02
N VAL A 542 18.55 -9.68 -23.34
CA VAL A 542 18.46 -10.29 -24.67
C VAL A 542 17.22 -9.80 -25.41
N ASN A 543 17.17 -10.00 -26.73
CA ASN A 543 16.13 -9.42 -27.61
C ASN A 543 15.26 -10.48 -28.31
N SER A 544 15.52 -11.77 -28.07
CA SER A 544 14.66 -12.85 -28.56
C SER A 544 14.69 -14.06 -27.63
N LEU A 545 13.63 -14.87 -27.66
CA LEU A 545 13.60 -16.16 -26.93
C LEU A 545 14.73 -17.10 -27.36
N LYS A 546 15.15 -17.04 -28.63
CA LYS A 546 16.30 -17.81 -29.10
C LYS A 546 17.59 -17.37 -28.40
N GLU A 547 17.87 -16.06 -28.39
CA GLU A 547 19.03 -15.51 -27.70
C GLU A 547 18.98 -15.79 -26.19
N TYR A 548 17.80 -15.73 -25.59
CA TYR A 548 17.55 -16.10 -24.20
C TYR A 548 18.03 -17.53 -23.88
N VAL A 549 17.65 -18.50 -24.72
CA VAL A 549 18.10 -19.89 -24.58
C VAL A 549 19.61 -19.99 -24.80
N GLU A 550 20.15 -19.37 -25.85
CA GLU A 550 21.59 -19.45 -26.17
C GLU A 550 22.46 -18.89 -25.05
N VAL A 551 22.11 -17.72 -24.50
CA VAL A 551 22.85 -17.09 -23.39
C VAL A 551 22.77 -17.95 -22.14
N ALA A 552 21.59 -18.48 -21.79
CA ALA A 552 21.43 -19.34 -20.62
C ALA A 552 22.27 -20.63 -20.73
N VAL A 553 22.24 -21.29 -21.89
CA VAL A 553 23.05 -22.50 -22.16
C VAL A 553 24.54 -22.17 -22.17
N TYR A 554 24.94 -21.05 -22.79
CA TYR A 554 26.33 -20.61 -22.81
C TYR A 554 26.88 -20.40 -21.40
N LEU A 555 26.17 -19.64 -20.57
CA LEU A 555 26.57 -19.38 -19.18
C LEU A 555 26.65 -20.67 -18.35
N ALA A 556 25.72 -21.60 -18.54
CA ALA A 556 25.71 -22.86 -17.81
C ALA A 556 26.83 -23.83 -18.22
N THR A 557 27.29 -23.76 -19.47
CA THR A 557 28.35 -24.63 -20.01
C THR A 557 29.75 -24.02 -19.89
N HIS A 558 29.86 -22.71 -19.60
CA HIS A 558 31.13 -21.99 -19.49
C HIS A 558 31.37 -21.46 -18.07
N THR A 559 31.68 -22.36 -17.13
CA THR A 559 31.80 -22.05 -15.69
C THR A 559 32.75 -20.89 -15.37
N ARG A 560 33.86 -20.73 -16.12
CA ARG A 560 34.78 -19.59 -15.93
C ARG A 560 34.14 -18.24 -16.27
N VAL A 561 33.30 -18.19 -17.30
CA VAL A 561 32.58 -16.98 -17.70
C VAL A 561 31.52 -16.65 -16.65
N LEU A 562 30.72 -17.65 -16.24
CA LEU A 562 29.72 -17.45 -15.19
C LEU A 562 30.34 -16.99 -13.86
N HIS A 563 31.48 -17.56 -13.46
CA HIS A 563 32.17 -17.14 -12.24
C HIS A 563 32.60 -15.67 -12.29
N LYS A 564 33.20 -15.22 -13.41
CA LYS A 564 33.55 -13.81 -13.62
C LYS A 564 32.30 -12.91 -13.62
N LEU A 565 31.23 -13.35 -14.28
CA LEU A 565 29.97 -12.62 -14.31
C LEU A 565 29.39 -12.47 -12.90
N ARG A 566 29.42 -13.53 -12.10
CA ARG A 566 28.96 -13.49 -10.71
C ARG A 566 29.76 -12.52 -9.86
N GLN A 567 31.09 -12.55 -9.96
CA GLN A 567 31.96 -11.56 -9.31
C GLN A 567 31.60 -10.13 -9.75
N ARG A 568 31.30 -9.91 -11.04
CA ARG A 568 30.85 -8.62 -11.57
C ARG A 568 29.51 -8.19 -10.96
N VAL A 569 28.52 -9.08 -10.84
CA VAL A 569 27.24 -8.78 -10.17
C VAL A 569 27.47 -8.42 -8.69
N GLU A 570 28.23 -9.25 -7.96
CA GLU A 570 28.51 -9.05 -6.54
C GLU A 570 29.28 -7.76 -6.24
N HIS A 571 30.18 -7.35 -7.15
CA HIS A 571 30.86 -6.07 -7.09
C HIS A 571 29.91 -4.92 -7.43
N ASN A 572 29.22 -4.98 -8.58
CA ASN A 572 28.41 -3.88 -9.07
C ASN A 572 27.24 -3.55 -8.14
N ARG A 573 26.60 -4.54 -7.48
CA ARG A 573 25.47 -4.30 -6.55
C ARG A 573 25.81 -3.35 -5.39
N LEU A 574 27.09 -3.15 -5.07
CA LEU A 574 27.55 -2.23 -4.01
C LEU A 574 28.15 -0.92 -4.56
N GLN A 575 28.32 -0.80 -5.88
CA GLN A 575 29.05 0.31 -6.53
C GLN A 575 28.17 1.09 -7.51
N TYR A 576 27.10 0.48 -8.00
CA TYR A 576 26.21 1.07 -8.99
C TYR A 576 24.91 1.56 -8.34
N PRO A 577 24.16 2.46 -9.01
CA PRO A 577 23.02 3.13 -8.40
C PRO A 577 21.86 2.23 -7.95
N LEU A 578 21.74 1.00 -8.46
CA LEU A 578 20.55 0.16 -8.26
C LEU A 578 20.14 0.01 -6.79
N PHE A 579 21.09 -0.16 -5.87
CA PHE A 579 20.81 -0.35 -4.44
C PHE A 579 21.19 0.87 -3.58
N ASP A 580 21.57 1.99 -4.19
CA ASP A 580 21.88 3.23 -3.48
C ASP A 580 20.58 4.02 -3.20
N THR A 581 19.82 3.59 -2.21
CA THR A 581 18.53 4.19 -1.83
C THR A 581 18.68 5.65 -1.39
N THR A 582 19.84 6.05 -0.84
CA THR A 582 20.11 7.44 -0.47
C THR A 582 20.18 8.34 -1.72
N LYS A 583 20.98 7.95 -2.72
CA LYS A 583 21.06 8.68 -3.98
C LYS A 583 19.73 8.63 -4.74
N TYR A 584 19.06 7.48 -4.70
CA TYR A 584 17.72 7.33 -5.27
C TYR A 584 16.75 8.35 -4.65
N THR A 585 16.71 8.45 -3.32
CA THR A 585 15.80 9.35 -2.59
C THR A 585 16.04 10.80 -2.96
N ALA A 586 17.31 11.24 -3.05
CA ALA A 586 17.63 12.60 -3.49
C ALA A 586 17.13 12.89 -4.92
N LYS A 587 17.24 11.92 -5.83
CA LYS A 587 16.76 12.07 -7.22
C LYS A 587 15.24 11.98 -7.33
N PHE A 588 14.61 11.17 -6.50
CA PHE A 588 13.16 11.10 -6.39
C PHE A 588 12.58 12.42 -5.86
N GLU A 589 13.17 12.99 -4.80
CA GLU A 589 12.78 14.30 -4.25
C GLU A 589 12.96 15.42 -5.29
N GLU A 590 14.09 15.43 -6.01
CA GLU A 590 14.34 16.38 -7.11
C GLU A 590 13.24 16.29 -8.18
N ALA A 591 12.92 15.08 -8.63
CA ALA A 591 11.89 14.84 -9.63
C ALA A 591 10.50 15.30 -9.16
N ILE A 592 10.13 15.00 -7.91
CA ILE A 592 8.88 15.46 -7.30
C ILE A 592 8.82 16.98 -7.21
N LYS A 593 9.90 17.63 -6.78
CA LYS A 593 10.00 19.10 -6.71
C LYS A 593 9.82 19.72 -8.09
N VAL A 594 10.38 19.11 -9.15
CA VAL A 594 10.16 19.58 -10.53
C VAL A 594 8.69 19.45 -10.94
N ALA A 595 8.05 18.31 -10.67
CA ALA A 595 6.61 18.13 -10.96
C ALA A 595 5.74 19.19 -10.25
N TRP A 596 6.06 19.49 -8.97
CA TRP A 596 5.44 20.57 -8.22
C TRP A 596 5.62 21.95 -8.87
N GLN A 597 6.85 22.31 -9.26
CA GLN A 597 7.12 23.60 -9.92
C GLN A 597 6.43 23.74 -11.28
N VAL A 598 6.35 22.66 -12.06
CA VAL A 598 5.63 22.64 -13.35
C VAL A 598 4.15 22.92 -13.12
N LYS A 599 3.52 22.23 -12.16
CA LYS A 599 2.10 22.44 -11.84
C LYS A 599 1.84 23.87 -11.34
N LYS A 600 2.71 24.36 -10.45
CA LYS A 600 2.65 25.73 -9.91
C LYS A 600 2.71 26.78 -11.02
N SER A 601 3.68 26.66 -11.93
CA SER A 601 3.85 27.61 -13.04
C SER A 601 2.62 27.64 -13.96
N ARG A 602 2.01 26.48 -14.23
CA ARG A 602 0.83 26.36 -15.10
C ARG A 602 -0.41 27.03 -14.52
N LEU A 603 -0.72 26.78 -13.25
CA LEU A 603 -1.90 27.34 -12.59
C LEU A 603 -1.78 28.86 -12.42
N GLN A 604 -0.56 29.38 -12.25
CA GLN A 604 -0.29 30.83 -12.20
C GLN A 604 -0.38 31.52 -13.58
N SER A 605 -0.11 30.83 -14.68
CA SER A 605 -0.04 31.43 -16.02
C SER A 605 -1.36 31.41 -16.81
N GLY A 606 -2.48 31.00 -16.22
CA GLY A 606 -3.81 31.02 -16.87
C GLY A 606 -4.02 30.03 -18.03
N GLY A 607 -3.04 29.16 -18.30
CA GLY A 607 -3.13 28.00 -19.22
C GLY A 607 -2.79 28.24 -20.71
N ALA A 608 -1.73 27.57 -21.18
CA ALA A 608 -1.52 27.15 -22.59
C ALA A 608 -0.36 26.14 -22.79
N ALA A 609 0.49 25.88 -21.79
CA ALA A 609 1.53 24.85 -21.93
C ALA A 609 0.95 23.44 -21.66
N GLN A 610 1.08 22.52 -22.63
CA GLN A 610 0.81 21.10 -22.39
C GLN A 610 1.77 20.58 -21.30
N GLU A 611 1.27 19.80 -20.33
CA GLU A 611 2.18 19.03 -19.47
C GLU A 611 3.02 18.11 -20.36
N MET A 612 4.34 18.27 -20.30
CA MET A 612 5.30 17.48 -21.06
C MET A 612 5.89 16.40 -20.18
N HIS A 613 6.42 15.35 -20.79
CA HIS A 613 7.26 14.39 -20.07
C HIS A 613 8.41 15.14 -19.40
N ILE A 614 8.64 14.86 -18.11
CA ILE A 614 9.69 15.51 -17.34
C ILE A 614 10.91 14.59 -17.35
N PHE A 615 12.01 15.11 -17.88
CA PHE A 615 13.33 14.47 -17.90
C PHE A 615 14.27 15.26 -16.98
N PRO A 616 14.46 14.87 -15.72
CA PRO A 616 15.47 15.45 -14.85
C PRO A 616 16.85 15.32 -15.52
N SER A 617 17.68 16.36 -15.43
CA SER A 617 18.97 16.35 -16.12
C SER A 617 19.85 15.18 -15.63
N ILE A 618 20.36 14.40 -16.58
CA ILE A 618 21.32 13.32 -16.32
C ILE A 618 22.69 13.97 -16.10
N VAL A 619 22.96 14.44 -14.88
CA VAL A 619 24.34 14.70 -14.48
C VAL A 619 24.88 13.38 -13.95
N SER A 620 25.66 12.69 -14.78
CA SER A 620 26.44 11.53 -14.38
C SER A 620 27.45 11.96 -13.31
N SER A 621 27.03 11.95 -12.06
CA SER A 621 27.95 12.12 -10.93
C SER A 621 28.59 10.76 -10.66
N ALA A 622 29.92 10.71 -10.70
CA ALA A 622 30.70 9.56 -10.30
C ALA A 622 30.17 9.01 -8.96
N VAL A 623 29.84 7.71 -8.94
CA VAL A 623 29.38 7.03 -7.74
C VAL A 623 30.59 6.85 -6.84
N ILE A 624 30.56 7.50 -5.67
CA ILE A 624 31.62 7.36 -4.67
C ILE A 624 31.27 6.14 -3.82
N PRO A 625 32.12 5.11 -3.75
CA PRO A 625 31.90 3.95 -2.89
C PRO A 625 31.74 4.42 -1.45
N ARG A 626 30.63 4.06 -0.79
CA ARG A 626 30.47 4.24 0.65
C ARG A 626 30.41 2.88 1.33
N ARG A 627 31.07 2.76 2.49
CA ARG A 627 30.78 1.70 3.45
C ARG A 627 29.41 2.01 4.05
N ILE A 628 28.40 1.26 3.64
CA ILE A 628 27.05 1.39 4.20
C ILE A 628 27.00 0.45 5.39
N PRO A 629 26.63 0.92 6.60
CA PRO A 629 26.45 0.06 7.75
C PRO A 629 25.41 -1.02 7.42
N VAL A 630 25.81 -2.27 7.60
CA VAL A 630 24.95 -3.44 7.44
C VAL A 630 24.11 -3.55 8.71
N LEU A 631 22.86 -3.11 8.65
CA LEU A 631 21.86 -3.41 9.66
C LEU A 631 21.15 -4.72 9.26
N SER A 632 20.90 -5.59 10.23
CA SER A 632 20.16 -6.84 10.00
C SER A 632 18.85 -6.79 10.77
N ALA A 633 17.74 -6.92 10.05
CA ALA A 633 16.41 -7.02 10.64
C ALA A 633 16.19 -8.29 11.49
N LYS A 634 17.18 -9.20 11.60
CA LYS A 634 17.10 -10.35 12.51
C LYS A 634 17.08 -9.95 13.99
N GLU A 635 17.57 -8.76 14.32
CA GLU A 635 17.65 -8.27 15.71
C GLU A 635 16.35 -7.57 16.18
N ASP A 636 15.45 -7.20 15.26
CA ASP A 636 14.28 -6.33 15.52
C ASP A 636 12.94 -7.10 15.65
N ASN A 637 12.93 -8.42 15.40
CA ASN A 637 11.69 -9.18 15.18
C ASN A 637 10.97 -9.68 16.45
N HIS A 638 11.51 -9.50 17.66
CA HIS A 638 10.97 -10.17 18.86
C HIS A 638 10.09 -9.29 19.77
N VAL A 639 10.28 -7.96 19.79
CA VAL A 639 9.59 -7.06 20.75
C VAL A 639 8.23 -6.58 20.22
N GLU A 640 8.02 -6.56 18.91
CA GLU A 640 6.92 -5.79 18.32
C GLU A 640 5.59 -6.52 18.16
N ASP A 641 5.61 -7.84 17.96
CA ASP A 641 4.37 -8.63 17.95
C ASP A 641 3.72 -8.60 19.34
N GLU A 642 4.49 -8.33 20.40
CA GLU A 642 3.98 -8.15 21.74
C GLU A 642 3.12 -6.89 21.88
N TYR A 643 3.52 -5.75 21.30
CA TYR A 643 2.77 -4.48 21.39
C TYR A 643 1.37 -4.60 20.78
N GLU A 644 1.29 -5.08 19.54
CA GLU A 644 0.01 -5.21 18.85
C GLU A 644 -0.85 -6.28 19.49
N THR A 645 -0.26 -7.42 19.87
CA THR A 645 -0.99 -8.49 20.59
C THR A 645 -1.55 -7.96 21.91
N ARG A 646 -0.78 -7.16 22.65
CA ARG A 646 -1.20 -6.55 23.91
C ARG A 646 -2.36 -5.57 23.70
N ILE A 647 -2.27 -4.68 22.71
CA ILE A 647 -3.32 -3.71 22.38
C ILE A 647 -4.58 -4.43 21.90
N GLN A 648 -4.47 -5.36 20.94
CA GLN A 648 -5.61 -6.12 20.42
C GLN A 648 -6.27 -6.95 21.51
N LYS A 649 -5.50 -7.53 22.43
CA LYS A 649 -6.03 -8.25 23.58
C LYS A 649 -6.82 -7.32 24.50
N ALA A 650 -6.31 -6.13 24.81
CA ALA A 650 -7.02 -5.15 25.63
C ALA A 650 -8.31 -4.68 24.94
N LEU A 651 -8.25 -4.37 23.64
CA LEU A 651 -9.41 -3.95 22.84
C LEU A 651 -10.46 -5.06 22.77
N ALA A 652 -10.07 -6.32 22.52
CA ALA A 652 -10.97 -7.46 22.51
C ALA A 652 -11.62 -7.70 23.88
N ALA A 653 -10.86 -7.50 24.97
CA ALA A 653 -11.35 -7.59 26.34
C ALA A 653 -12.15 -6.37 26.79
N HIS A 654 -12.26 -5.31 25.97
CA HIS A 654 -12.86 -4.02 26.33
C HIS A 654 -12.21 -3.39 27.58
N GLU A 655 -10.91 -3.64 27.78
CA GLU A 655 -10.13 -3.06 28.86
C GLU A 655 -9.78 -1.60 28.52
N PRO A 656 -9.91 -0.66 29.47
CA PRO A 656 -9.57 0.73 29.21
C PRO A 656 -8.06 0.91 29.03
N ILE A 657 -7.65 1.48 27.90
CA ILE A 657 -6.25 1.79 27.61
C ILE A 657 -5.92 3.18 28.17
N ARG A 658 -4.92 3.25 29.05
CA ARG A 658 -4.43 4.50 29.64
C ARG A 658 -2.93 4.63 29.41
N LEU A 659 -2.48 5.76 28.89
CA LEU A 659 -1.07 5.97 28.53
C LEU A 659 -0.42 6.99 29.45
N HIS A 660 0.75 6.65 29.99
CA HIS A 660 1.65 7.55 30.69
C HIS A 660 2.82 7.89 29.75
N ILE A 661 2.74 9.04 29.09
CA ILE A 661 3.73 9.51 28.12
C ILE A 661 4.93 10.11 28.86
N GLY A 662 6.14 9.62 28.57
CA GLY A 662 7.40 9.98 29.25
C GLY A 662 7.47 9.50 30.69
N GLY A 663 6.66 8.51 31.07
CA GLY A 663 6.58 8.03 32.45
C GLY A 663 7.77 7.18 32.86
N HIS A 664 8.09 7.19 34.16
CA HIS A 664 9.14 6.33 34.74
C HIS A 664 8.65 5.46 35.90
N ILE A 665 7.37 5.59 36.27
CA ILE A 665 6.76 4.86 37.40
C ILE A 665 5.82 3.79 36.85
N VAL A 666 6.26 2.54 36.89
CA VAL A 666 5.47 1.38 36.44
C VAL A 666 4.18 1.28 37.26
N ASN A 667 3.04 1.19 36.58
CA ASN A 667 1.73 1.05 37.18
C ASN A 667 0.93 0.00 36.38
N ARG A 668 0.12 -0.83 37.04
CA ARG A 668 -0.62 -1.91 36.37
C ARG A 668 -1.74 -1.39 35.47
N ASP A 669 -2.28 -0.22 35.77
CA ASP A 669 -3.42 0.38 35.09
C ASP A 669 -3.03 1.37 33.98
N TRP A 670 -1.74 1.63 33.82
CA TRP A 670 -1.18 2.61 32.88
C TRP A 670 -0.02 2.01 32.12
N TRP A 671 0.02 2.24 30.82
CA TRP A 671 1.13 1.84 29.99
C TRP A 671 2.07 2.99 29.72
N ILE A 672 3.34 2.77 29.96
CA ILE A 672 4.38 3.77 29.75
C ILE A 672 4.77 3.79 28.28
N VAL A 673 4.73 4.99 27.70
CA VAL A 673 5.21 5.26 26.34
C VAL A 673 6.38 6.23 26.42
N ASP A 674 7.55 5.83 25.94
CA ASP A 674 8.76 6.67 25.96
C ASP A 674 9.57 6.48 24.68
N ALA A 675 10.30 7.50 24.23
CA ALA A 675 11.20 7.38 23.08
C ALA A 675 12.50 6.64 23.45
N ASN A 676 12.86 6.63 24.74
CA ASN A 676 14.02 5.93 25.27
C ASN A 676 13.64 4.52 25.75
N ASP A 677 14.49 3.55 25.42
CA ASP A 677 14.33 2.16 25.84
C ASP A 677 14.89 1.95 27.26
N ASN A 678 14.09 2.32 28.26
CA ASN A 678 14.41 2.22 29.68
C ASN A 678 13.61 1.10 30.37
N ASP A 679 14.14 0.58 31.48
CA ASP A 679 13.45 -0.42 32.30
C ASP A 679 12.05 0.06 32.73
N GLY A 680 11.03 -0.73 32.41
CA GLY A 680 9.64 -0.45 32.75
C GLY A 680 8.83 0.29 31.68
N VAL A 681 9.43 0.68 30.56
CA VAL A 681 8.71 1.23 29.41
C VAL A 681 7.92 0.11 28.71
N ASP A 682 6.61 0.30 28.55
CA ASP A 682 5.76 -0.69 27.88
C ASP A 682 5.82 -0.56 26.36
N PHE A 683 6.03 0.65 25.85
CA PHE A 683 6.03 0.98 24.42
C PHE A 683 7.13 1.98 24.09
N VAL A 684 8.15 1.55 23.33
CA VAL A 684 9.22 2.42 22.85
C VAL A 684 8.80 3.10 21.54
N MET A 685 8.41 4.38 21.60
CA MET A 685 7.94 5.18 20.45
C MET A 685 7.99 6.68 20.71
N LYS A 686 8.00 7.47 19.63
CA LYS A 686 7.92 8.93 19.75
C LYS A 686 6.51 9.38 20.09
N ILE A 687 6.43 10.42 20.91
CA ILE A 687 5.17 10.96 21.42
C ILE A 687 4.32 11.66 20.36
N ASP A 688 4.94 12.08 19.25
CA ASP A 688 4.26 12.66 18.08
C ASP A 688 3.78 11.61 17.07
N ASN A 689 4.03 10.33 17.34
CA ASN A 689 3.69 9.22 16.47
C ASN A 689 3.41 7.94 17.28
N LEU A 690 2.18 7.83 17.76
CA LEU A 690 1.65 6.72 18.57
C LEU A 690 1.11 5.60 17.67
N TYR A 691 1.92 5.15 16.70
CA TYR A 691 1.53 4.24 15.63
C TYR A 691 0.91 2.90 16.08
N ALA A 692 1.26 2.43 17.29
CA ALA A 692 0.73 1.18 17.82
C ALA A 692 -0.76 1.28 18.20
N PHE A 693 -1.23 2.50 18.47
CA PHE A 693 -2.58 2.77 18.94
C PHE A 693 -3.48 3.20 17.78
N PRO A 694 -4.54 2.43 17.46
CA PRO A 694 -5.54 2.82 16.46
C PRO A 694 -6.22 4.15 16.82
N ASP A 695 -6.87 4.77 15.84
CA ASP A 695 -7.73 5.94 16.08
C ASP A 695 -8.80 5.58 17.10
N ASN A 696 -9.08 6.50 18.03
CA ASN A 696 -10.11 6.29 19.04
C ASN A 696 -9.95 4.94 19.79
N SER A 697 -8.76 4.64 20.29
CA SER A 697 -8.46 3.41 21.04
C SER A 697 -8.00 3.66 22.47
N VAL A 698 -7.61 4.90 22.79
CA VAL A 698 -7.05 5.28 24.10
C VAL A 698 -8.10 6.04 24.90
N ASN A 699 -8.32 5.66 26.16
CA ASN A 699 -9.31 6.32 27.01
C ASN A 699 -8.74 7.57 27.68
N VAL A 700 -7.49 7.47 28.15
CA VAL A 700 -6.84 8.54 28.91
C VAL A 700 -5.37 8.63 28.54
N ILE A 701 -4.88 9.85 28.28
CA ILE A 701 -3.46 10.15 28.19
C ILE A 701 -3.09 11.00 29.39
N TYR A 702 -2.03 10.62 30.08
CA TYR A 702 -1.35 11.41 31.09
C TYR A 702 0.07 11.70 30.61
N SER A 703 0.48 12.97 30.68
CA SER A 703 1.82 13.42 30.32
C SER A 703 2.29 14.47 31.32
N SER A 704 3.47 14.27 31.90
CA SER A 704 4.03 15.18 32.90
C SER A 704 5.42 15.63 32.49
N HIS A 705 5.57 16.92 32.20
CA HIS A 705 6.82 17.57 31.81
C HIS A 705 7.46 16.90 30.58
N VAL A 706 6.65 16.74 29.52
CA VAL A 706 7.10 16.17 28.24
C VAL A 706 6.82 17.11 27.06
N LEU A 707 5.69 17.81 27.09
CA LEU A 707 5.19 18.59 25.95
C LEU A 707 6.09 19.77 25.60
N GLU A 708 6.83 20.31 26.59
CA GLU A 708 7.80 21.38 26.44
C GLU A 708 9.02 21.00 25.59
N HIS A 709 9.27 19.70 25.38
CA HIS A 709 10.33 19.23 24.48
C HIS A 709 9.96 19.32 23.00
N CYS A 710 8.68 19.59 22.68
CA CYS A 710 8.22 19.76 21.31
C CYS A 710 8.42 21.20 20.82
N SER A 711 9.00 21.38 19.65
CA SER A 711 9.17 22.71 19.06
C SER A 711 7.83 23.31 18.60
N HIS A 712 7.64 24.60 18.90
CA HIS A 712 6.39 25.32 18.60
C HIS A 712 6.35 25.94 17.19
N GLY A 713 7.47 25.94 16.45
CA GLY A 713 7.61 26.65 15.17
C GLY A 713 8.23 25.80 14.04
N VAL A 714 9.46 25.31 14.23
CA VAL A 714 10.13 24.45 13.24
C VAL A 714 9.45 23.08 13.19
N GLY A 715 8.98 22.64 12.03
CA GLY A 715 8.34 21.33 11.87
C GLY A 715 6.99 21.16 12.60
N SER A 716 6.51 22.18 13.32
CA SER A 716 5.25 22.17 14.09
C SER A 716 5.09 21.02 15.09
N GLU A 717 6.19 20.46 15.62
CA GLU A 717 6.21 19.26 16.49
C GLU A 717 5.12 19.29 17.56
N LEU A 718 4.99 20.41 18.29
CA LEU A 718 3.98 20.57 19.33
C LEU A 718 2.55 20.33 18.83
N GLN A 719 2.21 20.90 17.66
CA GLN A 719 0.91 20.71 17.04
C GLN A 719 0.72 19.27 16.55
N MET A 720 1.77 18.64 16.01
CA MET A 720 1.73 17.26 15.55
C MET A 720 1.45 16.31 16.71
N THR A 721 2.20 16.48 17.81
CA THR A 721 2.03 15.73 19.05
C THR A 721 0.61 15.82 19.58
N LEU A 722 0.08 17.03 19.73
CA LEU A 722 -1.28 17.20 20.25
C LEU A 722 -2.35 16.61 19.32
N ARG A 723 -2.17 16.73 17.99
CA ARG A 723 -3.09 16.10 17.02
C ARG A 723 -3.01 14.58 17.07
N GLU A 724 -1.81 14.02 17.28
CA GLU A 724 -1.62 12.58 17.41
C GLU A 724 -2.27 12.04 18.69
N TRP A 725 -2.10 12.75 19.81
CA TRP A 725 -2.77 12.42 21.06
C TRP A 725 -4.29 12.52 20.90
N HIS A 726 -4.77 13.55 20.22
CA HIS A 726 -6.18 13.69 19.86
C HIS A 726 -6.65 12.53 18.96
N ARG A 727 -5.87 12.08 17.98
CA ARG A 727 -6.21 10.96 17.07
C ARG A 727 -6.50 9.67 17.85
N VAL A 728 -5.58 9.28 18.73
CA VAL A 728 -5.67 8.00 19.45
C VAL A 728 -6.75 8.01 20.54
N LEU A 729 -7.07 9.17 21.12
CA LEU A 729 -8.10 9.28 22.16
C LEU A 729 -9.50 8.93 21.62
N HIS A 730 -10.29 8.16 22.37
CA HIS A 730 -11.70 7.94 22.11
C HIS A 730 -12.49 9.26 22.08
N PRO A 731 -13.67 9.32 21.43
CA PRO A 731 -14.67 10.34 21.72
C PRO A 731 -14.91 10.40 23.25
N ASP A 732 -14.91 11.60 23.83
CA ASP A 732 -14.91 11.85 25.29
C ASP A 732 -13.65 11.40 26.07
N GLY A 733 -12.60 10.97 25.36
CA GLY A 733 -11.29 10.65 25.94
C GLY A 733 -10.65 11.87 26.60
N LYS A 734 -9.85 11.62 27.63
CA LYS A 734 -9.25 12.68 28.48
C LYS A 734 -7.76 12.80 28.26
N LEU A 735 -7.28 14.02 28.10
CA LEU A 735 -5.86 14.38 28.17
C LEU A 735 -5.59 15.09 29.49
N LEU A 736 -4.70 14.55 30.31
CA LEU A 736 -4.20 15.16 31.53
C LEU A 736 -2.75 15.55 31.28
N VAL A 737 -2.48 16.84 31.16
CA VAL A 737 -1.16 17.35 30.84
C VAL A 737 -0.62 18.22 31.99
N SER A 738 0.62 17.97 32.37
CA SER A 738 1.41 18.83 33.25
C SER A 738 2.60 19.38 32.49
N VAL A 739 2.80 20.70 32.50
CA VAL A 739 3.97 21.37 31.91
C VAL A 739 4.57 22.35 32.91
N PRO A 740 5.86 22.73 32.77
CA PRO A 740 6.46 23.78 33.59
C PRO A 740 5.67 25.09 33.52
N ASN A 741 5.36 25.67 34.68
CA ASN A 741 4.73 26.98 34.78
C ASN A 741 5.77 28.07 34.54
N LEU A 742 5.92 28.51 33.30
CA LEU A 742 6.94 29.48 32.91
C LEU A 742 6.79 30.79 33.70
N PHE A 743 5.56 31.22 33.97
CA PHE A 743 5.30 32.42 34.77
C PHE A 743 5.81 32.29 36.21
N ALA A 744 5.50 31.18 36.88
CA ALA A 744 5.97 30.93 38.25
C ALA A 744 7.49 30.77 38.30
N LEU A 745 8.07 30.03 37.35
CA LEU A 745 9.52 29.81 37.26
C LEU A 745 10.28 31.10 36.98
N ALA A 746 9.81 31.94 36.04
CA ALA A 746 10.40 33.24 35.77
C ALA A 746 10.34 34.15 37.01
N THR A 747 9.22 34.14 37.73
CA THR A 747 9.04 34.91 38.99
C THR A 747 10.04 34.47 40.06
N LEU A 748 10.26 33.16 40.23
CA LEU A 748 11.24 32.63 41.16
C LEU A 748 12.68 32.93 40.72
N PHE A 749 12.97 32.87 39.42
CA PHE A 749 14.31 33.09 38.88
C PHE A 749 14.81 34.53 39.07
N VAL A 750 13.93 35.51 38.90
CA VAL A 750 14.27 36.94 39.07
C VAL A 750 14.25 37.40 40.53
N ASN A 751 13.77 36.58 41.45
CA ASN A 751 13.73 36.93 42.87
C ASN A 751 15.14 36.85 43.49
N GLU A 752 15.70 38.01 43.84
CA GLU A 752 17.03 38.13 44.43
C GLU A 752 17.20 37.44 45.79
N SER A 753 16.10 37.20 46.52
CA SER A 753 16.16 36.47 47.79
C SER A 753 16.43 34.97 47.62
N ILE A 754 16.32 34.45 46.40
CA ILE A 754 16.56 33.03 46.10
C ILE A 754 18.07 32.80 45.91
N PRO A 755 18.67 31.87 46.68
CA PRO A 755 20.10 31.56 46.56
C PRO A 755 20.50 31.23 45.12
N HIS A 756 21.70 31.66 44.71
CA HIS A 756 22.19 31.45 43.34
C HIS A 756 22.10 29.99 42.88
N GLN A 757 22.45 29.04 43.75
CA GLN A 757 22.34 27.60 43.49
C GLN A 757 20.90 27.14 43.14
N HIS A 758 19.87 27.73 43.77
CA HIS A 758 18.47 27.40 43.46
C HIS A 758 18.04 28.06 42.14
N ARG A 759 18.58 29.24 41.81
CA ARG A 759 18.35 29.89 40.51
C ARG A 759 18.96 29.10 39.34
N VAL A 760 20.11 28.46 39.54
CA VAL A 760 20.67 27.51 38.55
C VAL A 760 19.73 26.32 38.34
N TRP A 761 19.17 25.77 39.41
CA TRP A 761 18.20 24.69 39.29
C TRP A 761 16.92 25.15 38.57
N ILE A 762 16.36 26.32 38.90
CA ILE A 762 15.18 26.90 38.22
C ILE A 762 15.47 27.11 36.72
N MET A 763 16.67 27.59 36.38
CA MET A 763 17.10 27.72 34.98
C MET A 763 17.05 26.38 34.25
N ASN A 764 17.50 25.29 34.87
CA ASN A 764 17.40 23.96 34.26
C ASN A 764 15.94 23.52 34.06
N VAL A 765 15.02 23.86 34.97
CA VAL A 765 13.59 23.57 34.74
C VAL A 765 13.01 24.40 33.57
N ILE A 766 13.52 25.61 33.33
CA ILE A 766 13.06 26.45 32.22
C ILE A 766 13.59 25.95 30.87
N TYR A 767 14.86 25.55 30.81
CA TYR A 767 15.55 25.23 29.55
C TYR A 767 15.75 23.72 29.29
N GLY A 768 15.35 22.87 30.23
CA GLY A 768 15.67 21.44 30.24
C GLY A 768 16.96 21.15 31.01
N GLY A 769 17.12 19.92 31.48
CA GLY A 769 18.35 19.48 32.14
C GLY A 769 19.52 19.31 31.17
N GLN A 770 19.23 19.20 29.86
CA GLN A 770 20.17 19.02 28.76
C GLN A 770 21.09 17.82 28.93
N VAL A 771 20.61 16.75 29.57
CA VAL A 771 21.38 15.52 29.79
C VAL A 771 21.49 14.66 28.51
N ASP A 772 20.54 14.82 27.59
CA ASP A 772 20.55 14.22 26.25
C ASP A 772 19.84 15.11 25.21
N VAL A 773 19.65 14.59 23.99
CA VAL A 773 19.02 15.34 22.87
C VAL A 773 17.52 15.55 23.04
N TYR A 774 16.86 14.80 23.93
CA TYR A 774 15.44 14.90 24.24
C TYR A 774 15.18 15.81 25.45
N ASP A 775 16.12 15.95 26.38
CA ASP A 775 16.02 16.82 27.58
C ASP A 775 16.31 18.31 27.30
N MET A 776 15.66 18.86 26.29
CA MET A 776 15.76 20.27 25.89
C MET A 776 14.36 20.88 25.84
N HIS A 777 14.09 21.93 26.63
CA HIS A 777 12.79 22.61 26.59
C HIS A 777 12.79 23.62 25.45
N LYS A 778 11.96 23.38 24.44
CA LYS A 778 11.87 24.18 23.20
C LYS A 778 10.73 25.19 23.23
N VAL A 779 9.83 25.09 24.21
CA VAL A 779 8.67 25.97 24.41
C VAL A 779 8.37 26.08 25.90
N GLY A 780 7.85 27.22 26.34
CA GLY A 780 7.38 27.40 27.71
C GLY A 780 5.92 27.85 27.74
N PHE A 781 5.21 27.49 28.81
CA PHE A 781 3.77 27.65 28.89
C PHE A 781 3.35 28.52 30.06
N ASP A 782 2.35 29.37 29.82
CA ASP A 782 1.37 29.75 30.82
C ASP A 782 0.03 29.05 30.51
N GLU A 783 -0.99 29.28 31.34
CA GLU A 783 -2.28 28.61 31.19
C GLU A 783 -3.00 28.99 29.87
N ALA A 784 -2.87 30.26 29.44
CA ALA A 784 -3.52 30.74 28.23
C ALA A 784 -2.85 30.19 26.96
N ILE A 785 -1.51 30.14 26.93
CA ILE A 785 -0.73 29.56 25.83
C ILE A 785 -1.05 28.06 25.70
N LEU A 786 -1.05 27.33 26.82
CA LEU A 786 -1.36 25.90 26.82
C LEU A 786 -2.79 25.65 26.30
N ALA A 787 -3.78 26.39 26.81
CA ALA A 787 -5.16 26.27 26.35
C ALA A 787 -5.29 26.53 24.84
N ALA A 788 -4.64 27.56 24.31
CA ALA A 788 -4.69 27.88 22.88
C ALA A 788 -4.17 26.75 21.98
N TYR A 789 -3.06 26.12 22.36
CA TYR A 789 -2.52 24.96 21.61
C TYR A 789 -3.43 23.74 21.68
N LEU A 790 -4.01 23.48 22.86
CA LEU A 790 -4.97 22.39 23.05
C LEU A 790 -6.24 22.61 22.22
N GLU A 791 -6.81 23.82 22.24
CA GLU A 791 -7.98 24.19 21.42
C GLU A 791 -7.70 23.99 19.92
N GLN A 792 -6.54 24.47 19.45
CA GLN A 792 -6.14 24.33 18.05
C GLN A 792 -5.95 22.87 17.62
N ALA A 793 -5.65 21.98 18.56
CA ALA A 793 -5.53 20.54 18.33
C ALA A 793 -6.86 19.77 18.44
N GLY A 794 -7.96 20.45 18.78
CA GLY A 794 -9.30 19.84 18.89
C GLY A 794 -9.70 19.40 20.29
N PHE A 795 -9.03 19.91 21.34
CA PHE A 795 -9.44 19.68 22.72
C PHE A 795 -10.37 20.79 23.25
N CYS A 796 -11.23 20.45 24.21
CA CYS A 796 -12.16 21.38 24.88
C CYS A 796 -12.38 20.99 26.35
N ASN A 797 -13.18 21.77 27.07
CA ASN A 797 -13.54 21.55 28.48
C ASN A 797 -12.31 21.46 29.39
N PHE A 798 -11.52 22.53 29.42
CA PHE A 798 -10.32 22.65 30.26
C PHE A 798 -10.69 22.76 31.73
N THR A 799 -10.04 21.96 32.57
CA THR A 799 -10.17 22.02 34.02
C THR A 799 -8.80 22.02 34.66
N ARG A 800 -8.55 23.02 35.51
CA ARG A 800 -7.31 23.20 36.26
C ARG A 800 -7.29 22.32 37.50
N TYR A 801 -6.15 21.69 37.78
CA TYR A 801 -5.91 20.92 39.00
C TYR A 801 -4.67 21.41 39.74
N ASP A 802 -4.63 21.22 41.06
CA ASP A 802 -3.39 21.39 41.84
C ASP A 802 -2.54 20.12 41.76
N ASP A 803 -3.19 18.96 41.79
CA ASP A 803 -2.59 17.62 41.73
C ASP A 803 -3.61 16.65 41.12
N PHE A 804 -3.21 15.87 40.12
CA PHE A 804 -4.06 14.84 39.51
C PHE A 804 -4.19 13.59 40.39
N ARG A 805 -3.31 13.39 41.38
CA ARG A 805 -3.21 12.24 42.28
C ARG A 805 -3.03 10.91 41.55
N LEU A 806 -2.29 10.94 40.44
CA LEU A 806 -2.00 9.76 39.62
C LEU A 806 -0.62 9.18 39.90
N PHE A 807 0.41 10.03 39.89
CA PHE A 807 1.81 9.64 40.02
C PHE A 807 2.56 10.64 40.90
N GLN A 808 3.61 10.19 41.59
CA GLN A 808 4.49 11.07 42.36
C GLN A 808 5.62 11.56 41.44
N ASP A 809 5.31 12.56 40.61
CA ASP A 809 6.23 13.10 39.60
C ASP A 809 6.33 14.64 39.66
N SER A 810 6.89 15.24 38.61
CA SER A 810 7.12 16.69 38.55
C SER A 810 5.85 17.54 38.61
N SER A 811 4.67 16.96 38.35
CA SER A 811 3.38 17.69 38.35
C SER A 811 2.97 18.26 39.70
N VAL A 812 3.52 17.74 40.80
CA VAL A 812 3.20 18.18 42.18
C VAL A 812 4.34 18.98 42.82
N LEU A 813 5.36 19.37 42.05
CA LEU A 813 6.50 20.11 42.59
C LEU A 813 6.10 21.51 43.07
N VAL A 814 6.48 21.81 44.31
CA VAL A 814 6.30 23.11 44.96
C VAL A 814 7.66 23.62 45.40
N VAL A 815 8.00 24.82 44.96
CA VAL A 815 9.29 25.47 45.25
C VAL A 815 9.01 26.81 45.90
N HIS A 816 9.55 27.03 47.11
CA HIS A 816 9.31 28.23 47.90
C HIS A 816 7.80 28.58 48.04
N HIS A 817 6.97 27.56 48.31
CA HIS A 817 5.51 27.65 48.43
C HIS A 817 4.74 27.99 47.14
N LEU A 818 5.41 27.97 45.98
CA LEU A 818 4.77 28.15 44.67
C LEU A 818 4.77 26.83 43.89
N PRO A 819 3.60 26.35 43.43
CA PRO A 819 3.52 25.26 42.47
C PRO A 819 4.19 25.69 41.16
N ILE A 820 5.11 24.87 40.66
CA ILE A 820 5.88 25.18 39.45
C ILE A 820 5.37 24.46 38.20
N SER A 821 4.17 23.88 38.27
CA SER A 821 3.57 23.11 37.17
C SER A 821 2.18 23.60 36.80
N ILE A 822 1.84 23.41 35.53
CA ILE A 822 0.55 23.71 34.93
C ILE A 822 -0.18 22.40 34.68
N ASN A 823 -1.05 21.98 35.61
CA ASN A 823 -1.85 20.76 35.51
C ASN A 823 -3.24 21.09 34.92
N VAL A 824 -3.48 20.65 33.68
CA VAL A 824 -4.76 20.84 32.98
C VAL A 824 -5.29 19.49 32.48
N MET A 825 -6.58 19.24 32.74
CA MET A 825 -7.34 18.19 32.07
C MET A 825 -8.14 18.81 30.92
N ALA A 826 -8.10 18.17 29.75
CA ALA A 826 -8.91 18.51 28.58
C ALA A 826 -9.61 17.26 28.02
N HIS A 827 -10.70 17.46 27.27
CA HIS A 827 -11.43 16.39 26.58
C HIS A 827 -11.24 16.48 25.08
N LYS A 828 -11.21 15.34 24.40
CA LYS A 828 -11.32 15.28 22.94
C LYS A 828 -12.69 15.81 22.53
N CYS A 829 -12.75 16.85 21.69
CA CYS A 829 -14.03 17.37 21.25
C CYS A 829 -14.72 16.40 20.27
N ILE A 830 -16.03 16.22 20.47
CA ILE A 830 -16.88 15.58 19.48
C ILE A 830 -17.26 16.66 18.46
N THR A 831 -16.66 16.60 17.27
CA THR A 831 -17.20 17.34 16.11
C THR A 831 -18.59 16.80 15.83
N THR A 832 -19.60 17.64 16.03
CA THR A 832 -21.01 17.34 15.73
C THR A 832 -21.30 17.41 14.24
#